data_AF-A0A2P6TLN3-F1
#
_entry.id   AF-A0A2P6TLN3-F1
#
_cell.length_a   1.000
_cell.length_b   1.000
_cell.length_c   1.000
_cell.angle_alpha   90.00
_cell.angle_beta   90.00
_cell.angle_gamma   90.00
#
_symmetry.space_group_name_H-M   'P 1'
#
loop_
_entity.id
_entity.type
_entity.pdbx_description
1 polymer ?
#
loop_
_entity_poly.entity_id
_entity_poly.type
_entity_poly.pdbx_seq_one_letter_code
_entity_poly.pdbx_strand_id
1 'polypeptide(L)'
;MGATARLASLALLAARCLLLVAALQAGRQQGGRRGGGLWARDSGSGGGGSGGSLGSAALGDARSTMRGLVADQGYPLEEHFVTTADGYVLGLFRIPHGAGGAVGAAAVRQPQSSSSSSQSNRVPSPACRPPVLLLHGVLDSSAAWVLNRPEQSLGFILADAGYDVWLGNSRGNTFSRNHTGLDPAKQAFWDFSWDEMAAYDMPAMVAYVLAHSSCNSSSLAFIGHSQGTTQAFAALASRPGLCRQLSFAAMLAPAVHMRHIRSYPLQVLAAMDADRVFNLLGEYEFLPSSEAAAALFGQICRTTPLACASIITAVAGMNTDNMNVSRLELVAQFAPSGTSVKNVAHWAQAIRKSREREHPLFQMYDYGYVCTTPRGLPRTCNMRVYGQLEPPSYDLGAISQPPLAIFHGGRDRMADPEDVATLLRALPPGAVVYSQLEQDYEHIDFTWGIDARERIYPPLMTVAARAAAMRRAAAFALLAALAAALAAGAEFSPDSIPDWVFLGKQRPTAQEDLDFNYQDVAIMNSVGKAYDLVLWGDSLTADMRDFRAEAWDDFFPPGELLAQPLGMGGSTVQELAARIIQAGERPDIDPKSVVLWVGTNNVKNPNQGNANPADKLDWLIQWMQHTMPNTKLAVSGLIPNDAKDVGPTNEEYKAVAEGRGVLFFDCSEGLDPSDKEQYKDGTHLLPAGQRVWLECMRPAVQPLLAGNATEA
;
A
#
# COMPACT_ATOMS: atom_id res chain seq x y z
N MET A 1 18.09 49.32 10.53
CA MET A 1 16.93 48.41 10.38
C MET A 1 17.32 47.30 9.42
N GLY A 2 17.51 46.08 9.93
CA GLY A 2 18.16 44.97 9.22
C GLY A 2 17.32 44.37 8.09
N ALA A 3 17.99 43.67 7.17
CA ALA A 3 17.40 42.99 6.01
C ALA A 3 16.24 42.03 6.39
N THR A 4 16.29 41.45 7.59
CA THR A 4 15.23 40.60 8.18
C THR A 4 13.91 41.35 8.40
N ALA A 5 13.95 42.62 8.84
CA ALA A 5 12.75 43.44 9.04
C ALA A 5 12.10 43.87 7.71
N ARG A 6 12.91 44.07 6.65
CA ARG A 6 12.42 44.36 5.30
C ARG A 6 11.80 43.15 4.62
N LEU A 7 12.40 41.96 4.77
CA LEU A 7 11.84 40.68 4.32
C LEU A 7 10.54 40.34 5.05
N ALA A 8 10.49 40.52 6.37
CA ALA A 8 9.26 40.33 7.14
C ALA A 8 8.15 41.30 6.70
N SER A 9 8.50 42.56 6.40
CA SER A 9 7.54 43.55 5.90
C SER A 9 7.02 43.23 4.50
N LEU A 10 7.88 42.77 3.59
CA LEU A 10 7.50 42.31 2.24
C LEU A 10 6.68 41.03 2.28
N ALA A 11 6.98 40.10 3.18
CA ALA A 11 6.24 38.87 3.37
C ALA A 11 4.89 39.10 4.06
N LEU A 12 4.81 40.02 5.03
CA LEU A 12 3.53 40.49 5.58
C LEU A 12 2.70 41.19 4.50
N LEU A 13 3.33 41.97 3.63
CA LEU A 13 2.67 42.62 2.51
C LEU A 13 2.16 41.59 1.50
N ALA A 14 2.96 40.55 1.19
CA ALA A 14 2.55 39.44 0.33
C ALA A 14 1.41 38.62 0.95
N ALA A 15 1.48 38.28 2.24
CA ALA A 15 0.41 37.59 2.97
C ALA A 15 -0.86 38.45 3.05
N ARG A 16 -0.73 39.75 3.31
CA ARG A 16 -1.85 40.70 3.26
C ARG A 16 -2.41 40.83 1.86
N CYS A 17 -1.59 40.88 0.82
CA CYS A 17 -2.04 40.89 -0.57
C CYS A 17 -2.74 39.59 -0.95
N LEU A 18 -2.22 38.43 -0.54
CA LEU A 18 -2.85 37.11 -0.74
C LEU A 18 -4.22 37.04 -0.07
N LEU A 19 -4.32 37.49 1.19
CA LEU A 19 -5.58 37.55 1.94
C LEU A 19 -6.54 38.62 1.37
N LEU A 20 -6.03 39.76 0.90
CA LEU A 20 -6.83 40.81 0.29
C LEU A 20 -7.34 40.38 -1.08
N VAL A 21 -6.54 39.68 -1.89
CA VAL A 21 -6.94 39.10 -3.18
C VAL A 21 -7.99 38.01 -2.95
N ALA A 22 -7.78 37.11 -1.98
CA ALA A 22 -8.77 36.10 -1.60
C ALA A 22 -10.09 36.73 -1.13
N ALA A 23 -10.03 37.77 -0.28
CA ALA A 23 -11.20 38.49 0.21
C ALA A 23 -11.93 39.31 -0.88
N LEU A 24 -11.18 39.96 -1.79
CA LEU A 24 -11.74 40.73 -2.91
C LEU A 24 -12.35 39.80 -3.98
N GLN A 25 -11.82 38.60 -4.15
CA GLN A 25 -12.36 37.59 -5.07
C GLN A 25 -13.62 36.92 -4.50
N ALA A 26 -13.66 36.63 -3.18
CA ALA A 26 -14.88 36.19 -2.49
C ALA A 26 -16.02 37.23 -2.62
N GLY A 27 -15.68 38.53 -2.56
CA GLY A 27 -16.64 39.62 -2.77
C GLY A 27 -17.15 39.75 -4.22
N ARG A 28 -16.35 39.39 -5.22
CA ARG A 28 -16.74 39.47 -6.65
C ARG A 28 -17.62 38.30 -7.10
N GLN A 29 -17.46 37.10 -6.54
CA GLN A 29 -18.31 35.96 -6.91
C GLN A 29 -19.75 36.07 -6.41
N GLN A 30 -20.02 36.94 -5.43
CA GLN A 30 -21.40 37.27 -5.03
C GLN A 30 -22.13 38.21 -6.01
N GLY A 31 -21.43 38.80 -7.01
CA GLY A 31 -21.97 39.85 -7.89
C GLY A 31 -22.07 39.55 -9.40
N GLY A 32 -21.64 38.37 -9.88
CA GLY A 32 -21.51 38.10 -11.33
C GLY A 32 -22.67 37.32 -11.96
N ARG A 33 -23.58 38.01 -12.66
CA ARG A 33 -24.55 37.43 -13.61
C ARG A 33 -23.98 37.40 -15.04
N ARG A 34 -24.25 36.30 -15.75
CA ARG A 34 -24.22 36.04 -17.21
C ARG A 34 -22.86 35.80 -17.90
N GLY A 35 -22.71 34.58 -18.39
CA GLY A 35 -21.77 34.12 -19.42
C GLY A 35 -21.95 32.62 -19.66
N GLY A 36 -22.99 32.25 -20.40
CA GLY A 36 -23.38 30.86 -20.66
C GLY A 36 -22.43 30.13 -21.60
N GLY A 37 -22.30 28.82 -21.39
CA GLY A 37 -21.42 27.94 -22.14
C GLY A 37 -21.89 27.60 -23.54
N LEU A 38 -20.98 27.02 -24.32
CA LEU A 38 -21.22 26.34 -25.59
C LEU A 38 -20.00 25.48 -25.93
N TRP A 39 -20.10 24.17 -25.68
CA TRP A 39 -19.44 23.14 -26.49
C TRP A 39 -20.42 21.98 -26.64
N ALA A 40 -21.23 22.07 -27.68
CA ALA A 40 -22.09 20.99 -28.16
C ALA A 40 -21.29 20.13 -29.15
N ARG A 41 -21.61 18.83 -29.10
CA ARG A 41 -21.26 17.78 -30.05
C ARG A 41 -21.34 18.26 -31.50
N ASP A 42 -20.42 17.77 -32.35
CA ASP A 42 -20.74 17.58 -33.75
C ASP A 42 -20.20 16.25 -34.30
N SER A 43 -21.13 15.49 -34.84
CA SER A 43 -20.97 14.28 -35.65
C SER A 43 -21.03 14.68 -37.13
N GLY A 44 -20.29 13.96 -37.98
CA GLY A 44 -19.91 14.41 -39.32
C GLY A 44 -21.03 14.59 -40.37
N SER A 45 -20.69 15.31 -41.43
CA SER A 45 -20.86 14.92 -42.85
C SER A 45 -20.35 16.04 -43.77
N GLY A 46 -19.83 15.66 -44.93
CA GLY A 46 -19.02 16.53 -45.79
C GLY A 46 -19.78 17.46 -46.74
N GLY A 47 -19.00 18.32 -47.42
CA GLY A 47 -19.44 19.16 -48.53
C GLY A 47 -18.45 20.29 -48.79
N GLY A 48 -17.73 20.25 -49.92
CA GLY A 48 -16.77 21.27 -50.31
C GLY A 48 -17.42 22.56 -50.83
N GLY A 49 -16.71 23.68 -50.68
CA GLY A 49 -17.10 24.97 -51.25
C GLY A 49 -16.20 26.10 -50.76
N SER A 50 -15.41 26.66 -51.66
CA SER A 50 -14.36 27.66 -51.47
C SER A 50 -14.85 29.08 -51.18
N GLY A 51 -14.08 29.81 -50.35
CA GLY A 51 -13.80 31.25 -50.54
C GLY A 51 -14.37 32.21 -49.50
N GLY A 52 -13.50 32.84 -48.70
CA GLY A 52 -13.84 34.04 -47.93
C GLY A 52 -13.04 34.23 -46.63
N SER A 53 -11.84 34.81 -46.75
CA SER A 53 -11.01 35.28 -45.64
C SER A 53 -11.74 36.25 -44.72
N LEU A 54 -11.85 35.90 -43.43
CA LEU A 54 -12.07 36.84 -42.32
C LEU A 54 -11.14 36.44 -41.16
N GLY A 55 -10.41 37.43 -40.67
CA GLY A 55 -9.15 37.27 -39.95
C GLY A 55 -9.24 36.52 -38.62
N SER A 56 -8.32 35.56 -38.49
CA SER A 56 -7.89 34.99 -37.23
C SER A 56 -7.33 36.08 -36.31
N ALA A 57 -8.09 36.40 -35.26
CA ALA A 57 -7.61 37.09 -34.08
C ALA A 57 -7.87 36.20 -32.87
N ALA A 58 -7.12 35.10 -32.79
CA ALA A 58 -6.98 34.26 -31.60
C ALA A 58 -5.58 33.64 -31.59
N LEU A 59 -4.56 34.49 -31.49
CA LEU A 59 -3.19 34.07 -31.13
C LEU A 59 -3.04 34.23 -29.61
N GLY A 60 -3.65 33.32 -28.86
CA GLY A 60 -3.06 32.89 -27.60
C GLY A 60 -1.83 32.07 -27.95
N ASP A 61 -0.66 32.43 -27.43
CA ASP A 61 0.60 31.76 -27.73
C ASP A 61 0.45 30.24 -27.52
N ALA A 62 0.74 29.45 -28.57
CA ALA A 62 0.59 27.99 -28.57
C ALA A 62 1.35 27.31 -27.39
N ARG A 63 2.32 28.02 -26.80
CA ARG A 63 3.11 27.66 -25.61
C ARG A 63 2.32 27.55 -24.29
N SER A 64 1.08 28.05 -24.23
CA SER A 64 0.29 28.12 -22.98
C SER A 64 -0.56 26.87 -22.69
N THR A 65 -0.41 25.78 -23.45
CA THR A 65 -1.16 24.53 -23.27
C THR A 65 -0.22 23.35 -23.00
N MET A 66 -0.72 22.29 -22.35
CA MET A 66 0.05 21.04 -22.20
C MET A 66 0.49 20.47 -23.55
N ARG A 67 -0.33 20.67 -24.60
CA ARG A 67 0.04 20.33 -25.98
C ARG A 67 1.28 21.10 -26.44
N GLY A 68 1.36 22.41 -26.20
CA GLY A 68 2.54 23.21 -26.51
C GLY A 68 3.77 22.83 -25.69
N LEU A 69 3.61 22.39 -24.44
CA LEU A 69 4.73 21.91 -23.63
C LEU A 69 5.30 20.58 -24.12
N VAL A 70 4.45 19.67 -24.63
CA VAL A 70 4.84 18.29 -24.94
C VAL A 70 4.97 18.03 -26.44
N ALA A 71 3.93 18.31 -27.22
CA ALA A 71 3.88 17.97 -28.64
C ALA A 71 4.88 18.78 -29.48
N ASP A 72 5.08 20.06 -29.14
CA ASP A 72 6.05 20.91 -29.83
C ASP A 72 7.51 20.49 -29.56
N GLN A 73 7.74 19.66 -28.53
CA GLN A 73 9.03 19.02 -28.25
C GLN A 73 9.20 17.68 -28.99
N GLY A 74 8.22 17.28 -29.81
CA GLY A 74 8.25 16.06 -30.61
C GLY A 74 7.73 14.80 -29.89
N TYR A 75 7.08 14.93 -28.73
CA TYR A 75 6.54 13.80 -27.98
C TYR A 75 5.04 13.59 -28.27
N PRO A 76 4.55 12.34 -28.30
CA PRO A 76 3.12 12.07 -28.31
C PRO A 76 2.46 12.56 -27.01
N LEU A 77 1.24 13.06 -27.11
CA LEU A 77 0.43 13.47 -25.97
C LEU A 77 -1.00 12.96 -26.15
N GLU A 78 -1.47 12.18 -25.18
CA GLU A 78 -2.87 11.78 -25.04
C GLU A 78 -3.49 12.51 -23.82
N GLU A 79 -4.77 12.80 -23.90
CA GLU A 79 -5.57 13.43 -22.85
C GLU A 79 -6.69 12.48 -22.42
N HIS A 80 -6.86 12.32 -21.11
CA HIS A 80 -7.77 11.35 -20.51
C HIS A 80 -8.58 12.02 -19.40
N PHE A 81 -9.84 11.59 -19.25
CA PHE A 81 -10.72 12.09 -18.20
C PHE A 81 -11.13 10.94 -17.27
N VAL A 82 -10.83 11.10 -15.98
CA VAL A 82 -11.06 10.08 -14.95
C VAL A 82 -12.10 10.58 -13.98
N THR A 83 -13.22 9.86 -13.83
CA THR A 83 -14.25 10.23 -12.86
C THR A 83 -14.01 9.54 -11.53
N THR A 84 -13.92 10.30 -10.45
CA THR A 84 -13.77 9.79 -9.09
C THR A 84 -15.10 9.27 -8.55
N ALA A 85 -15.06 8.46 -7.48
CA ALA A 85 -16.26 7.89 -6.88
C ALA A 85 -17.25 8.95 -6.35
N ASP A 86 -16.73 10.10 -5.93
CA ASP A 86 -17.52 11.25 -5.48
C ASP A 86 -17.86 12.25 -6.61
N GLY A 87 -17.47 11.96 -7.85
CA GLY A 87 -18.00 12.62 -9.04
C GLY A 87 -17.13 13.73 -9.64
N TYR A 88 -15.93 14.00 -9.12
CA TYR A 88 -14.96 14.88 -9.78
C TYR A 88 -14.44 14.25 -11.05
N VAL A 89 -14.14 15.06 -12.06
CA VAL A 89 -13.56 14.63 -13.33
C VAL A 89 -12.15 15.19 -13.45
N LEU A 90 -11.18 14.30 -13.33
CA LEU A 90 -9.74 14.62 -13.35
C LEU A 90 -9.21 14.56 -14.77
N GLY A 91 -8.49 15.59 -15.21
CA GLY A 91 -7.80 15.61 -16.51
C GLY A 91 -6.38 15.06 -16.37
N LEU A 92 -6.11 13.90 -16.97
CA LEU A 92 -4.81 13.25 -17.00
C LEU A 92 -4.17 13.41 -18.37
N PHE A 93 -2.86 13.58 -18.40
CA PHE A 93 -2.08 13.56 -19.63
C PHE A 93 -1.19 12.33 -19.69
N ARG A 94 -0.93 11.81 -20.89
CA ARG A 94 -0.07 10.65 -21.09
C ARG A 94 0.94 10.89 -22.21
N ILE A 95 2.19 10.54 -21.95
CA ILE A 95 3.28 10.48 -22.92
C ILE A 95 3.61 9.00 -23.14
N PRO A 96 3.00 8.34 -24.14
CA PRO A 96 3.09 6.88 -24.28
C PRO A 96 4.49 6.37 -24.69
N HIS A 97 5.33 7.22 -25.29
CA HIS A 97 6.72 6.90 -25.65
C HIS A 97 7.56 8.17 -25.89
N GLY A 98 8.89 8.02 -25.89
CA GLY A 98 9.82 9.09 -26.23
C GLY A 98 9.71 9.62 -27.67
N ALA A 99 10.34 10.77 -27.95
CA ALA A 99 10.19 11.51 -29.22
C ALA A 99 10.66 10.72 -30.45
N GLY A 100 11.65 9.84 -30.30
CA GLY A 100 12.17 8.97 -31.37
C GLY A 100 11.27 7.76 -31.72
N GLY A 101 10.12 7.60 -31.05
CA GLY A 101 9.30 6.38 -31.08
C GLY A 101 8.62 6.04 -32.40
N ALA A 102 8.65 6.93 -33.41
CA ALA A 102 8.20 6.61 -34.77
C ALA A 102 9.32 6.01 -35.66
N VAL A 103 10.59 6.09 -35.25
CA VAL A 103 11.75 5.65 -36.06
C VAL A 103 12.81 5.00 -35.15
N GLY A 104 12.54 3.79 -34.65
CA GLY A 104 13.43 3.19 -33.65
C GLY A 104 13.29 1.69 -33.41
N ALA A 105 12.84 0.91 -34.40
CA ALA A 105 12.94 -0.56 -34.35
C ALA A 105 14.33 -1.10 -34.77
N ALA A 106 15.35 -0.23 -34.92
CA ALA A 106 16.69 -0.65 -35.25
C ALA A 106 17.73 0.37 -34.76
N ALA A 107 18.37 0.08 -33.62
CA ALA A 107 19.82 0.30 -33.39
C ALA A 107 20.20 0.12 -31.91
N VAL A 108 20.33 -1.13 -31.47
CA VAL A 108 21.50 -1.52 -30.68
C VAL A 108 22.19 -2.61 -31.49
N ARG A 109 22.99 -2.20 -32.48
CA ARG A 109 23.92 -3.10 -33.16
C ARG A 109 25.06 -3.40 -32.18
N GLN A 110 24.95 -4.51 -31.46
CA GLN A 110 26.15 -5.30 -31.19
C GLN A 110 26.55 -6.01 -32.49
N PRO A 111 27.85 -6.13 -32.81
CA PRO A 111 28.28 -6.90 -33.97
C PRO A 111 28.12 -8.38 -33.65
N GLN A 112 27.11 -9.03 -34.22
CA GLN A 112 27.05 -10.50 -34.24
C GLN A 112 27.29 -11.03 -35.64
N SER A 113 28.21 -11.99 -35.65
CA SER A 113 28.49 -12.94 -36.71
C SER A 113 27.23 -13.56 -37.27
N SER A 114 27.24 -13.70 -38.58
CA SER A 114 26.30 -14.38 -39.45
C SER A 114 25.78 -15.73 -38.94
N SER A 115 24.46 -15.88 -38.83
CA SER A 115 23.76 -17.04 -39.36
C SER A 115 22.29 -16.72 -39.64
N SER A 116 21.84 -17.17 -40.80
CA SER A 116 20.54 -16.88 -41.43
C SER A 116 19.41 -17.77 -40.90
N SER A 117 18.25 -17.20 -40.59
CA SER A 117 16.96 -17.89 -40.80
C SER A 117 15.76 -16.92 -40.88
N SER A 118 15.04 -17.05 -42.00
CA SER A 118 13.63 -16.75 -42.30
C SER A 118 12.87 -15.68 -41.50
N GLN A 119 12.59 -14.56 -42.18
CA GLN A 119 11.64 -13.50 -41.81
C GLN A 119 10.20 -14.00 -41.72
N SER A 120 9.57 -13.78 -40.56
CA SER A 120 8.12 -13.70 -40.39
C SER A 120 7.75 -12.22 -40.25
N ASN A 121 7.03 -11.67 -41.22
CA ASN A 121 6.36 -10.36 -41.14
C ASN A 121 5.30 -10.38 -40.02
N ARG A 122 5.69 -10.09 -38.78
CA ARG A 122 4.77 -9.62 -37.75
C ARG A 122 4.90 -8.10 -37.67
N VAL A 123 3.77 -7.41 -37.82
CA VAL A 123 3.64 -6.01 -37.41
C VAL A 123 4.15 -5.90 -35.96
N PRO A 124 5.10 -5.01 -35.65
CA PRO A 124 5.59 -4.88 -34.28
C PRO A 124 4.42 -4.46 -33.39
N SER A 125 4.00 -5.32 -32.47
CA SER A 125 3.14 -4.91 -31.37
C SER A 125 3.80 -3.72 -30.67
N PRO A 126 3.05 -2.68 -30.26
CA PRO A 126 3.64 -1.60 -29.46
C PRO A 126 4.32 -2.24 -28.26
N ALA A 127 5.64 -2.01 -28.13
CA ALA A 127 6.43 -2.60 -27.06
C ALA A 127 5.76 -2.27 -25.72
N CYS A 128 5.56 -3.29 -24.88
CA CYS A 128 5.03 -3.12 -23.54
C CYS A 128 5.99 -2.24 -22.73
N ARG A 129 5.54 -1.02 -22.38
CA ARG A 129 6.25 -0.03 -21.57
C ARG A 129 5.65 0.05 -20.16
N PRO A 130 6.46 -0.06 -19.09
CA PRO A 130 5.97 -0.04 -17.71
C PRO A 130 5.32 1.32 -17.39
N PRO A 131 4.11 1.34 -16.81
CA PRO A 131 3.43 2.59 -16.47
C PRO A 131 4.06 3.28 -15.26
N VAL A 132 4.17 4.61 -15.35
CA VAL A 132 4.59 5.50 -14.25
C VAL A 132 3.58 6.61 -14.10
N LEU A 133 3.09 6.84 -12.88
CA LEU A 133 2.22 7.96 -12.54
C LEU A 133 3.02 9.03 -11.80
N LEU A 134 3.10 10.23 -12.37
CA LEU A 134 3.70 11.43 -11.78
C LEU A 134 2.61 12.32 -11.18
N LEU A 135 2.73 12.70 -9.91
CA LEU A 135 1.74 13.52 -9.20
C LEU A 135 2.37 14.75 -8.53
N HIS A 136 1.86 15.92 -8.90
CA HIS A 136 2.37 17.24 -8.53
C HIS A 136 2.08 17.63 -7.06
N GLY A 137 2.65 18.76 -6.64
CA GLY A 137 2.49 19.34 -5.30
C GLY A 137 1.24 20.23 -5.11
N VAL A 138 1.20 20.94 -3.97
CA VAL A 138 0.12 21.90 -3.67
C VAL A 138 0.19 23.09 -4.63
N LEU A 139 -0.98 23.57 -5.09
CA LEU A 139 -1.10 24.68 -6.05
C LEU A 139 -0.37 24.46 -7.38
N ASP A 140 -0.05 23.22 -7.73
CA ASP A 140 0.70 22.86 -8.93
C ASP A 140 -0.17 22.05 -9.90
N SER A 141 0.41 21.64 -11.03
CA SER A 141 -0.23 20.79 -12.04
C SER A 141 0.73 19.79 -12.65
N SER A 142 0.20 18.90 -13.50
CA SER A 142 0.96 17.97 -14.33
C SER A 142 2.08 18.64 -15.15
N ALA A 143 1.96 19.94 -15.43
CA ALA A 143 2.97 20.69 -16.18
C ALA A 143 4.35 20.67 -15.50
N ALA A 144 4.42 20.58 -14.16
CA ALA A 144 5.67 20.55 -13.40
C ALA A 144 6.69 19.53 -13.92
N TRP A 145 6.21 18.42 -14.47
CA TRP A 145 7.03 17.32 -14.98
C TRP A 145 7.56 17.53 -16.40
N VAL A 146 7.14 18.60 -17.09
CA VAL A 146 7.45 18.92 -18.49
C VAL A 146 7.74 20.42 -18.73
N LEU A 147 7.90 21.22 -17.68
CA LEU A 147 8.11 22.66 -17.77
C LEU A 147 9.54 23.05 -18.19
N ASN A 148 10.52 22.15 -18.06
CA ASN A 148 11.90 22.37 -18.48
C ASN A 148 12.13 21.90 -19.93
N ARG A 149 13.38 21.75 -20.36
CA ARG A 149 13.69 21.11 -21.65
C ARG A 149 13.50 19.59 -21.54
N PRO A 150 13.37 18.87 -22.67
CA PRO A 150 13.26 17.40 -22.67
C PRO A 150 14.32 16.71 -21.82
N GLU A 151 15.59 17.12 -21.91
CA GLU A 151 16.70 16.49 -21.19
C GLU A 151 16.76 16.85 -19.70
N GLN A 152 15.84 17.71 -19.24
CA GLN A 152 15.77 18.28 -17.89
C GLN A 152 14.46 17.99 -17.17
N SER A 153 13.45 17.44 -17.86
CA SER A 153 12.13 17.22 -17.25
C SER A 153 11.87 15.73 -17.12
N LEU A 154 11.50 15.30 -15.90
CA LEU A 154 11.36 13.88 -15.58
C LEU A 154 10.34 13.17 -16.49
N GLY A 155 9.25 13.84 -16.89
CA GLY A 155 8.25 13.25 -17.79
C GLY A 155 8.84 12.84 -19.15
N PHE A 156 9.68 13.67 -19.73
CA PHE A 156 10.36 13.38 -21.00
C PHE A 156 11.46 12.32 -20.83
N ILE A 157 12.28 12.46 -19.78
CA ILE A 157 13.38 11.52 -19.49
C ILE A 157 12.86 10.09 -19.29
N LEU A 158 11.73 9.93 -18.58
CA LEU A 158 11.09 8.61 -18.43
C LEU A 158 10.54 8.08 -19.75
N ALA A 159 9.90 8.92 -20.56
CA ALA A 159 9.37 8.51 -21.87
C ALA A 159 10.48 8.03 -22.81
N ASP A 160 11.62 8.75 -22.85
CA ASP A 160 12.81 8.36 -23.61
C ASP A 160 13.48 7.10 -23.07
N ALA A 161 13.40 6.87 -21.76
CA ALA A 161 13.86 5.65 -21.11
C ALA A 161 12.91 4.45 -21.30
N GLY A 162 11.82 4.61 -22.06
CA GLY A 162 10.91 3.54 -22.43
C GLY A 162 9.78 3.27 -21.42
N TYR A 163 9.45 4.23 -20.56
CA TYR A 163 8.28 4.15 -19.69
C TYR A 163 7.02 4.68 -20.40
N ASP A 164 5.86 4.21 -19.95
CA ASP A 164 4.53 4.75 -20.31
C ASP A 164 4.15 5.79 -19.25
N VAL A 165 4.32 7.07 -19.57
CA VAL A 165 4.29 8.15 -18.56
C VAL A 165 2.91 8.76 -18.46
N TRP A 166 2.34 8.76 -17.26
CA TRP A 166 1.07 9.37 -16.92
C TRP A 166 1.29 10.54 -15.97
N LEU A 167 0.69 11.68 -16.29
CA LEU A 167 0.78 12.92 -15.53
C LEU A 167 -0.57 13.19 -14.87
N GLY A 168 -0.64 12.98 -13.56
CA GLY A 168 -1.85 13.14 -12.75
C GLY A 168 -2.13 14.60 -12.42
N ASN A 169 -3.41 14.93 -12.23
CA ASN A 169 -3.87 16.23 -11.75
C ASN A 169 -4.88 16.08 -10.63
N SER A 170 -4.66 16.79 -9.53
CA SER A 170 -5.56 16.78 -8.37
C SER A 170 -6.83 17.60 -8.64
N ARG A 171 -7.97 17.19 -8.09
CA ARG A 171 -9.23 17.93 -8.17
C ARG A 171 -9.08 19.43 -7.89
N GLY A 172 -9.80 20.24 -8.67
CA GLY A 172 -9.85 21.69 -8.54
C GLY A 172 -8.68 22.46 -9.14
N ASN A 173 -7.60 21.80 -9.57
CA ASN A 173 -6.55 22.48 -10.34
C ASN A 173 -7.03 22.79 -11.78
N THR A 174 -6.23 23.55 -12.54
CA THR A 174 -6.56 24.00 -13.90
C THR A 174 -7.07 22.90 -14.83
N PHE A 175 -6.52 21.68 -14.72
CA PHE A 175 -6.85 20.55 -15.59
C PHE A 175 -7.93 19.61 -15.02
N SER A 176 -8.28 19.76 -13.74
CA SER A 176 -9.22 18.89 -13.02
C SER A 176 -10.34 19.70 -12.32
N ARG A 177 -10.79 20.78 -12.97
CA ARG A 177 -11.86 21.66 -12.47
C ARG A 177 -13.23 21.31 -13.08
N ASN A 178 -13.64 20.06 -12.93
CA ASN A 178 -14.93 19.59 -13.45
C ASN A 178 -15.55 18.52 -12.54
N HIS A 179 -16.87 18.38 -12.58
CA HIS A 179 -17.63 17.45 -11.75
C HIS A 179 -18.95 17.07 -12.43
N THR A 180 -19.42 15.84 -12.19
CA THR A 180 -20.66 15.30 -12.77
C THR A 180 -21.95 16.03 -12.34
N GLY A 181 -22.06 16.50 -11.09
CA GLY A 181 -23.19 17.29 -10.60
C GLY A 181 -22.90 18.62 -9.90
N LEU A 182 -21.65 18.95 -9.55
CA LEU A 182 -21.31 20.18 -8.82
C LEU A 182 -20.80 21.29 -9.76
N ASP A 183 -21.21 22.53 -9.50
CA ASP A 183 -20.79 23.72 -10.25
C ASP A 183 -19.50 24.31 -9.65
N PRO A 184 -18.39 24.42 -10.41
CA PRO A 184 -17.13 25.03 -9.94
C PRO A 184 -17.21 26.50 -9.50
N ALA A 185 -18.33 27.19 -9.77
CA ALA A 185 -18.61 28.52 -9.25
C ALA A 185 -19.30 28.52 -7.87
N LYS A 186 -19.60 27.34 -7.31
CA LYS A 186 -20.29 27.17 -6.02
C LYS A 186 -19.37 26.59 -4.96
N GLN A 187 -19.64 26.98 -3.72
CA GLN A 187 -18.89 26.54 -2.53
C GLN A 187 -18.77 25.01 -2.43
N ALA A 188 -19.85 24.28 -2.71
CA ALA A 188 -19.88 22.81 -2.59
C ALA A 188 -18.83 22.09 -3.46
N PHE A 189 -18.43 22.67 -4.60
CA PHE A 189 -17.36 22.11 -5.43
C PHE A 189 -15.97 22.22 -4.77
N TRP A 190 -15.78 23.14 -3.82
CA TRP A 190 -14.48 23.39 -3.18
C TRP A 190 -14.39 22.79 -1.78
N ASP A 191 -15.39 22.01 -1.35
CA ASP A 191 -15.43 21.31 -0.06
C ASP A 191 -14.60 20.02 -0.09
N PHE A 192 -13.30 20.15 -0.36
CA PHE A 192 -12.33 19.06 -0.34
C PHE A 192 -10.97 19.50 0.22
N SER A 193 -10.16 18.57 0.67
CA SER A 193 -8.74 18.75 1.00
C SER A 193 -7.92 17.62 0.39
N TRP A 194 -6.64 17.50 0.76
CA TRP A 194 -5.82 16.36 0.39
C TRP A 194 -6.35 15.02 0.96
N ASP A 195 -7.27 15.03 1.93
CA ASP A 195 -8.00 13.82 2.38
C ASP A 195 -8.80 13.19 1.23
N GLU A 196 -9.66 13.96 0.57
CA GLU A 196 -10.46 13.46 -0.54
C GLU A 196 -9.59 13.13 -1.76
N MET A 197 -8.49 13.85 -1.97
CA MET A 197 -7.52 13.51 -3.01
C MET A 197 -6.88 12.13 -2.74
N ALA A 198 -6.51 11.83 -1.49
CA ALA A 198 -6.00 10.52 -1.10
C ALA A 198 -7.08 9.42 -1.18
N ALA A 199 -8.31 9.72 -0.75
CA ALA A 199 -9.40 8.76 -0.67
C ALA A 199 -10.00 8.39 -2.04
N TYR A 200 -10.05 9.34 -2.98
CA TYR A 200 -10.77 9.22 -4.24
C TYR A 200 -9.92 9.48 -5.48
N ASP A 201 -9.13 10.56 -5.53
CA ASP A 201 -8.34 10.88 -6.74
C ASP A 201 -7.26 9.84 -6.98
N MET A 202 -6.46 9.55 -5.95
CA MET A 202 -5.34 8.62 -6.05
C MET A 202 -5.79 7.21 -6.48
N PRO A 203 -6.82 6.57 -5.87
CA PRO A 203 -7.31 5.28 -6.34
C PRO A 203 -7.91 5.32 -7.76
N ALA A 204 -8.63 6.39 -8.12
CA ALA A 204 -9.22 6.52 -9.45
C ALA A 204 -8.15 6.65 -10.53
N MET A 205 -7.13 7.48 -10.30
CA MET A 205 -5.98 7.62 -11.20
C MET A 205 -5.24 6.29 -11.36
N VAL A 206 -4.90 5.59 -10.27
CA VAL A 206 -4.20 4.30 -10.35
C VAL A 206 -5.00 3.27 -11.11
N ALA A 207 -6.28 3.09 -10.76
CA ALA A 207 -7.15 2.12 -11.43
C ALA A 207 -7.26 2.42 -12.94
N TYR A 208 -7.41 3.69 -13.29
CA TYR A 208 -7.50 4.11 -14.68
C TYR A 208 -6.20 3.82 -15.45
N VAL A 209 -5.04 4.20 -14.90
CA VAL A 209 -3.73 3.97 -15.52
C VAL A 209 -3.48 2.48 -15.72
N LEU A 210 -3.75 1.63 -14.72
CA LEU A 210 -3.57 0.18 -14.87
C LEU A 210 -4.43 -0.38 -15.99
N ALA A 211 -5.68 0.08 -16.12
CA ALA A 211 -6.61 -0.37 -17.15
C ALA A 211 -6.28 0.13 -18.57
N HIS A 212 -5.58 1.26 -18.71
CA HIS A 212 -5.33 1.90 -20.02
C HIS A 212 -3.84 1.93 -20.42
N SER A 213 -2.95 1.42 -19.57
CA SER A 213 -1.52 1.32 -19.88
C SER A 213 -1.21 0.34 -21.00
N SER A 214 -0.08 0.54 -21.66
CA SER A 214 0.38 -0.26 -22.81
C SER A 214 0.60 -1.75 -22.51
N CYS A 215 0.62 -2.15 -21.24
CA CYS A 215 1.10 -3.46 -20.79
C CYS A 215 0.07 -4.36 -20.13
N ASN A 216 -1.19 -3.93 -19.96
CA ASN A 216 -2.14 -4.60 -19.06
C ASN A 216 -1.47 -4.94 -17.71
N SER A 217 -0.76 -3.96 -17.14
CA SER A 217 0.05 -4.16 -15.95
C SER A 217 -0.83 -4.24 -14.71
N SER A 218 -0.52 -5.15 -13.79
CA SER A 218 -1.20 -5.24 -12.49
C SER A 218 -0.68 -4.23 -11.46
N SER A 219 0.39 -3.51 -11.78
CA SER A 219 0.96 -2.47 -10.92
C SER A 219 1.70 -1.38 -11.71
N LEU A 220 1.86 -0.19 -11.13
CA LEU A 220 2.59 0.94 -11.72
C LEU A 220 3.61 1.53 -10.74
N ALA A 221 4.62 2.23 -11.24
CA ALA A 221 5.49 3.03 -10.38
C ALA A 221 4.84 4.39 -10.11
N PHE A 222 4.89 4.85 -8.87
CA PHE A 222 4.39 6.17 -8.49
C PHE A 222 5.57 7.10 -8.18
N ILE A 223 5.46 8.36 -8.60
CA ILE A 223 6.40 9.42 -8.23
C ILE A 223 5.59 10.65 -7.84
N GLY A 224 5.68 11.02 -6.57
CA GLY A 224 5.00 12.19 -6.02
C GLY A 224 5.98 13.30 -5.65
N HIS A 225 5.57 14.54 -5.82
CA HIS A 225 6.26 15.71 -5.26
C HIS A 225 5.38 16.42 -4.22
N SER A 226 5.95 16.85 -3.10
CA SER A 226 5.27 17.70 -2.11
C SER A 226 3.91 17.11 -1.71
N GLN A 227 2.78 17.82 -1.87
CA GLN A 227 1.43 17.30 -1.56
C GLN A 227 1.08 16.01 -2.31
N GLY A 228 1.66 15.73 -3.49
CA GLY A 228 1.51 14.45 -4.18
C GLY A 228 2.02 13.28 -3.33
N THR A 229 3.07 13.50 -2.53
CA THR A 229 3.55 12.51 -1.54
C THR A 229 2.58 12.36 -0.37
N THR A 230 2.00 13.47 0.12
CA THR A 230 0.99 13.47 1.21
C THR A 230 -0.21 12.61 0.83
N GLN A 231 -0.72 12.82 -0.39
CA GLN A 231 -1.82 12.04 -0.95
C GLN A 231 -1.48 10.56 -1.00
N ALA A 232 -0.26 10.21 -1.44
CA ALA A 232 0.19 8.83 -1.49
C ALA A 232 0.33 8.20 -0.09
N PHE A 233 0.95 8.89 0.88
CA PHE A 233 1.07 8.39 2.25
C PHE A 233 -0.29 8.18 2.91
N ALA A 234 -1.21 9.15 2.79
CA ALA A 234 -2.58 9.03 3.31
C ALA A 234 -3.33 7.86 2.65
N ALA A 235 -3.23 7.71 1.33
CA ALA A 235 -3.90 6.64 0.60
C ALA A 235 -3.32 5.25 0.94
N LEU A 236 -2.00 5.13 1.09
CA LEU A 236 -1.34 3.88 1.47
C LEU A 236 -1.64 3.49 2.92
N ALA A 237 -1.68 4.45 3.85
CA ALA A 237 -2.04 4.21 5.25
C ALA A 237 -3.50 3.74 5.41
N SER A 238 -4.40 4.22 4.55
CA SER A 238 -5.85 3.97 4.68
C SER A 238 -6.39 2.85 3.77
N ARG A 239 -5.64 2.42 2.73
CA ARG A 239 -6.13 1.48 1.72
C ARG A 239 -5.12 0.38 1.38
N PRO A 240 -5.13 -0.76 2.11
CA PRO A 240 -4.21 -1.88 1.86
C PRO A 240 -4.27 -2.44 0.42
N GLY A 241 -5.43 -2.33 -0.24
CA GLY A 241 -5.59 -2.74 -1.65
C GLY A 241 -4.76 -1.91 -2.64
N LEU A 242 -4.53 -0.62 -2.35
CA LEU A 242 -3.74 0.28 -3.20
C LEU A 242 -2.24 -0.07 -3.13
N CYS A 243 -1.75 -0.53 -1.97
CA CYS A 243 -0.35 -0.89 -1.77
C CYS A 243 0.14 -1.94 -2.80
N ARG A 244 -0.72 -2.90 -3.17
CA ARG A 244 -0.39 -3.95 -4.16
C ARG A 244 -0.38 -3.45 -5.60
N GLN A 245 -1.09 -2.37 -5.88
CA GLN A 245 -1.20 -1.75 -7.21
C GLN A 245 -0.01 -0.84 -7.54
N LEU A 246 0.82 -0.51 -6.55
CA LEU A 246 2.08 0.20 -6.76
C LEU A 246 3.24 -0.79 -6.76
N SER A 247 4.09 -0.74 -7.78
CA SER A 247 5.32 -1.53 -7.85
C SER A 247 6.46 -0.91 -7.03
N PHE A 248 6.42 0.42 -6.90
CA PHE A 248 7.43 1.26 -6.30
C PHE A 248 6.84 2.66 -6.10
N ALA A 249 7.27 3.38 -5.07
CA ALA A 249 6.91 4.79 -4.90
C ALA A 249 8.14 5.65 -4.57
N ALA A 250 8.40 6.66 -5.39
CA ALA A 250 9.37 7.71 -5.09
C ALA A 250 8.67 8.94 -4.52
N MET A 251 9.15 9.42 -3.38
CA MET A 251 8.62 10.57 -2.67
C MET A 251 9.65 11.69 -2.72
N LEU A 252 9.40 12.71 -3.54
CA LEU A 252 10.24 13.89 -3.71
C LEU A 252 9.73 15.00 -2.78
N ALA A 253 10.59 15.50 -1.89
CA ALA A 253 10.24 16.48 -0.86
C ALA A 253 8.97 16.08 -0.06
N PRO A 254 9.00 14.95 0.69
CA PRO A 254 7.79 14.40 1.30
C PRO A 254 7.21 15.32 2.37
N ALA A 255 5.99 15.78 2.13
CA ALA A 255 5.27 16.71 2.99
C ALA A 255 4.28 15.95 3.90
N VAL A 256 4.74 15.40 5.02
CA VAL A 256 3.89 14.60 5.93
C VAL A 256 3.74 15.28 7.28
N HIS A 257 4.85 15.41 8.02
CA HIS A 257 4.90 16.19 9.23
C HIS A 257 5.27 17.64 8.92
N MET A 258 4.71 18.58 9.69
CA MET A 258 4.77 20.02 9.42
C MET A 258 5.18 20.84 10.64
N ARG A 259 5.84 20.21 11.63
CA ARG A 259 6.15 20.87 12.91
C ARG A 259 7.25 21.92 12.74
N HIS A 260 8.28 21.56 11.97
CA HIS A 260 9.51 22.32 11.79
C HIS A 260 9.52 23.16 10.51
N ILE A 261 8.39 23.19 9.78
CA ILE A 261 8.22 24.00 8.58
C ILE A 261 8.76 25.44 8.74
N ARG A 262 9.59 25.86 7.78
CA ARG A 262 10.23 27.18 7.75
C ARG A 262 9.59 28.15 6.75
N SER A 263 8.62 27.71 5.95
CA SER A 263 7.85 28.57 5.04
C SER A 263 7.05 29.63 5.81
N TYR A 264 7.47 30.89 5.69
CA TYR A 264 6.87 31.99 6.46
C TYR A 264 5.38 32.24 6.12
N PRO A 265 4.95 32.26 4.84
CA PRO A 265 3.55 32.44 4.50
C PRO A 265 2.63 31.37 5.13
N LEU A 266 3.05 30.10 5.11
CA LEU A 266 2.27 29.01 5.69
C LEU A 266 2.23 29.08 7.22
N GLN A 267 3.33 29.47 7.86
CA GLN A 267 3.34 29.70 9.31
C GLN A 267 2.41 30.84 9.73
N VAL A 268 2.33 31.93 8.94
CA VAL A 268 1.39 33.03 9.19
C VAL A 268 -0.04 32.57 9.02
N LEU A 269 -0.37 31.83 7.95
CA LEU A 269 -1.71 31.27 7.76
C LEU A 269 -2.11 30.34 8.91
N ALA A 270 -1.18 29.50 9.38
CA ALA A 270 -1.39 28.66 10.55
C ALA A 270 -1.69 29.50 11.81
N ALA A 271 -0.87 30.52 12.11
CA ALA A 271 -1.01 31.36 13.28
C ALA A 271 -2.26 32.25 13.28
N MET A 272 -2.80 32.58 12.11
CA MET A 272 -4.01 33.40 11.96
C MET A 272 -5.32 32.61 12.12
N ASP A 273 -5.27 31.33 12.50
CA ASP A 273 -6.41 30.42 12.46
C ASP A 273 -7.15 30.51 11.12
N ALA A 274 -6.39 30.49 10.01
CA ALA A 274 -6.96 30.73 8.69
C ALA A 274 -8.12 29.79 8.38
N ASP A 275 -8.10 28.55 8.86
CA ASP A 275 -9.23 27.63 8.85
C ASP A 275 -10.48 28.16 9.55
N ARG A 276 -10.38 28.84 10.70
CA ARG A 276 -11.54 29.44 11.38
C ARG A 276 -12.10 30.63 10.59
N VAL A 277 -11.22 31.44 10.00
CA VAL A 277 -11.59 32.58 9.16
C VAL A 277 -12.24 32.10 7.86
N PHE A 278 -11.68 31.07 7.24
CA PHE A 278 -12.19 30.49 6.00
C PHE A 278 -13.49 29.72 6.21
N ASN A 279 -13.64 28.99 7.32
CA ASN A 279 -14.92 28.40 7.73
C ASN A 279 -16.03 29.46 7.91
N LEU A 280 -15.67 30.70 8.26
CA LEU A 280 -16.61 31.80 8.41
C LEU A 280 -16.98 32.46 7.07
N LEU A 281 -16.02 32.52 6.13
CA LEU A 281 -16.16 33.19 4.83
C LEU A 281 -16.69 32.27 3.72
N GLY A 282 -16.65 30.96 3.94
CA GLY A 282 -17.03 29.92 2.97
C GLY A 282 -15.84 29.34 2.22
N GLU A 283 -15.99 28.11 1.76
CA GLU A 283 -14.95 27.34 1.07
C GLU A 283 -15.01 27.59 -0.44
N TYR A 284 -14.05 28.32 -0.97
CA TYR A 284 -13.98 28.66 -2.39
C TYR A 284 -12.62 28.24 -2.96
N GLU A 285 -12.38 28.61 -4.22
CA GLU A 285 -11.07 28.48 -4.84
C GLU A 285 -10.02 29.39 -4.17
N PHE A 286 -8.88 28.82 -3.81
CA PHE A 286 -7.71 29.54 -3.34
C PHE A 286 -6.69 29.68 -4.47
N LEU A 287 -6.34 30.94 -4.79
CA LEU A 287 -5.43 31.32 -5.87
C LEU A 287 -5.80 30.70 -7.23
N PRO A 288 -6.96 31.09 -7.80
CA PRO A 288 -7.40 30.63 -9.11
C PRO A 288 -6.40 30.91 -10.21
N SER A 289 -6.14 29.93 -11.07
CA SER A 289 -5.39 30.09 -12.32
C SER A 289 -6.26 30.74 -13.41
N SER A 290 -6.99 31.81 -13.07
CA SER A 290 -7.76 32.54 -14.08
C SER A 290 -6.79 33.11 -15.13
N GLU A 291 -7.19 33.14 -16.40
CA GLU A 291 -6.35 33.63 -17.50
C GLU A 291 -5.77 35.03 -17.22
N ALA A 292 -6.56 35.90 -16.59
CA ALA A 292 -6.13 37.23 -16.16
C ALA A 292 -5.08 37.21 -15.02
N ALA A 293 -5.18 36.29 -14.06
CA ALA A 293 -4.21 36.14 -12.98
C ALA A 293 -2.89 35.54 -13.48
N ALA A 294 -2.97 34.51 -14.33
CA ALA A 294 -1.81 33.91 -14.98
C ALA A 294 -1.08 34.93 -15.88
N ALA A 295 -1.82 35.74 -16.66
CA ALA A 295 -1.25 36.80 -17.47
C ALA A 295 -0.55 37.88 -16.62
N LEU A 296 -1.17 38.30 -15.50
CA LEU A 296 -0.56 39.28 -14.60
C LEU A 296 0.70 38.74 -13.93
N PHE A 297 0.67 37.49 -13.44
CA PHE A 297 1.82 36.87 -12.80
C PHE A 297 2.94 36.61 -13.80
N GLY A 298 2.61 36.13 -15.01
CA GLY A 298 3.54 35.99 -16.13
C GLY A 298 4.19 37.32 -16.52
N GLN A 299 3.41 38.41 -16.55
CA GLN A 299 3.95 39.76 -16.77
C GLN A 299 4.98 40.14 -15.70
N ILE A 300 4.68 39.93 -14.42
CA ILE A 300 5.60 40.22 -13.31
C ILE A 300 6.88 39.38 -13.45
N CYS A 301 6.76 38.10 -13.80
CA CYS A 301 7.91 37.22 -14.00
C CYS A 301 8.74 37.61 -15.23
N ARG A 302 8.11 38.09 -16.31
CA ARG A 302 8.82 38.61 -17.48
C ARG A 302 9.55 39.92 -17.18
N THR A 303 8.87 40.88 -16.57
CA THR A 303 9.42 42.24 -16.38
C THR A 303 10.37 42.33 -15.19
N THR A 304 10.14 41.51 -14.16
CA THR A 304 10.86 41.56 -12.89
C THR A 304 11.20 40.14 -12.40
N PRO A 305 12.07 39.41 -13.11
CA PRO A 305 12.35 37.99 -12.83
C PRO A 305 12.88 37.75 -11.40
N LEU A 306 13.70 38.65 -10.85
CA LEU A 306 14.20 38.53 -9.47
C LEU A 306 13.09 38.71 -8.42
N ALA A 307 12.10 39.57 -8.68
CA ALA A 307 10.95 39.75 -7.79
C ALA A 307 10.02 38.53 -7.84
N CYS A 308 9.76 38.01 -9.04
CA CYS A 308 9.04 36.76 -9.23
C CYS A 308 9.75 35.59 -8.53
N ALA A 309 11.07 35.48 -8.71
CA ALA A 309 11.88 34.48 -8.02
C ALA A 309 11.75 34.61 -6.50
N SER A 310 11.83 35.82 -5.95
CA SER A 310 11.66 36.08 -4.52
C SER A 310 10.28 35.66 -3.98
N ILE A 311 9.21 35.87 -4.75
CA ILE A 311 7.84 35.45 -4.39
C ILE A 311 7.76 33.92 -4.35
N ILE A 312 8.23 33.26 -5.40
CA ILE A 312 8.22 31.79 -5.49
C ILE A 312 9.10 31.19 -4.38
N THR A 313 10.29 31.74 -4.11
CA THR A 313 11.17 31.31 -3.01
C THR A 313 10.48 31.45 -1.65
N ALA A 314 9.71 32.52 -1.43
CA ALA A 314 9.03 32.76 -0.17
C ALA A 314 7.86 31.80 0.07
N VAL A 315 7.12 31.45 -0.98
CA VAL A 315 5.92 30.60 -0.89
C VAL A 315 6.28 29.12 -0.97
N ALA A 316 7.07 28.77 -1.97
CA ALA A 316 7.29 27.40 -2.39
C ALA A 316 8.72 26.91 -2.16
N GLY A 317 9.64 27.71 -1.59
CA GLY A 317 11.02 27.27 -1.30
C GLY A 317 11.81 26.95 -2.57
N MET A 318 12.63 27.90 -3.03
CA MET A 318 13.36 27.79 -4.30
C MET A 318 14.81 28.20 -4.14
N ASN A 319 15.73 27.35 -4.60
CA ASN A 319 17.14 27.70 -4.75
C ASN A 319 17.35 28.44 -6.07
N THR A 320 17.61 29.75 -6.02
CA THR A 320 17.81 30.56 -7.22
C THR A 320 19.03 30.15 -8.03
N ASP A 321 20.03 29.52 -7.42
CA ASP A 321 21.26 29.08 -8.10
C ASP A 321 21.03 27.83 -8.95
N ASN A 322 19.97 27.07 -8.65
CA ASN A 322 19.60 25.83 -9.35
C ASN A 322 18.38 26.01 -10.28
N MET A 323 18.01 27.26 -10.60
CA MET A 323 16.80 27.55 -11.36
C MET A 323 17.08 28.29 -12.65
N ASN A 324 16.36 27.93 -13.70
CA ASN A 324 16.36 28.72 -14.92
C ASN A 324 15.40 29.89 -14.77
N VAL A 325 15.90 30.99 -14.20
CA VAL A 325 15.11 32.19 -13.92
C VAL A 325 14.42 32.75 -15.18
N SER A 326 15.00 32.55 -16.37
CA SER A 326 14.39 32.98 -17.64
C SER A 326 13.15 32.17 -18.02
N ARG A 327 12.95 30.97 -17.46
CA ARG A 327 11.74 30.16 -17.66
C ARG A 327 10.64 30.48 -16.67
N LEU A 328 10.85 31.33 -15.66
CA LEU A 328 9.81 31.64 -14.68
C LEU A 328 8.57 32.29 -15.30
N GLU A 329 8.70 33.00 -16.43
CA GLU A 329 7.54 33.49 -17.19
C GLU A 329 6.66 32.34 -17.70
N LEU A 330 7.27 31.24 -18.17
CA LEU A 330 6.53 30.06 -18.61
C LEU A 330 5.90 29.35 -17.41
N VAL A 331 6.68 29.15 -16.34
CA VAL A 331 6.20 28.51 -15.09
C VAL A 331 4.97 29.25 -14.55
N ALA A 332 4.99 30.58 -14.55
CA ALA A 332 3.90 31.44 -14.10
C ALA A 332 2.58 31.27 -14.88
N GLN A 333 2.59 30.64 -16.06
CA GLN A 333 1.37 30.31 -16.81
C GLN A 333 0.69 29.04 -16.30
N PHE A 334 1.42 28.17 -15.61
CA PHE A 334 0.94 26.86 -15.14
C PHE A 334 0.91 26.75 -13.62
N ALA A 335 1.58 27.64 -12.89
CA ALA A 335 1.59 27.70 -11.43
C ALA A 335 1.44 29.15 -10.93
N PRO A 336 0.56 29.42 -9.93
CA PRO A 336 -0.30 28.45 -9.24
C PRO A 336 -1.47 27.94 -10.12
N SER A 337 -1.84 26.67 -9.95
CA SER A 337 -2.89 25.98 -10.73
C SER A 337 -4.25 25.88 -10.01
N GLY A 338 -4.37 26.46 -8.81
CA GLY A 338 -5.60 26.47 -8.02
C GLY A 338 -5.74 25.27 -7.06
N THR A 339 -6.41 25.50 -5.92
CA THR A 339 -6.78 24.48 -4.93
C THR A 339 -7.98 24.99 -4.12
N SER A 340 -8.57 24.18 -3.23
CA SER A 340 -9.62 24.67 -2.33
C SER A 340 -9.04 25.43 -1.14
N VAL A 341 -9.82 26.38 -0.64
CA VAL A 341 -9.56 27.02 0.65
C VAL A 341 -9.52 25.99 1.80
N LYS A 342 -10.36 24.95 1.75
CA LYS A 342 -10.36 23.86 2.73
C LYS A 342 -9.03 23.08 2.73
N ASN A 343 -8.41 22.87 1.58
CA ASN A 343 -7.09 22.24 1.49
C ASN A 343 -6.00 23.09 2.18
N VAL A 344 -6.03 24.42 1.98
CA VAL A 344 -5.09 25.34 2.66
C VAL A 344 -5.35 25.38 4.17
N ALA A 345 -6.63 25.36 4.57
CA ALA A 345 -7.03 25.24 5.96
C ALA A 345 -6.50 23.94 6.60
N HIS A 346 -6.53 22.83 5.86
CA HIS A 346 -5.99 21.56 6.32
C HIS A 346 -4.48 21.65 6.59
N TRP A 347 -3.72 22.27 5.69
CA TRP A 347 -2.28 22.53 5.93
C TRP A 347 -2.04 23.42 7.16
N ALA A 348 -2.85 24.46 7.36
CA ALA A 348 -2.77 25.30 8.55
C ALA A 348 -3.03 24.50 9.84
N GLN A 349 -4.00 23.57 9.82
CA GLN A 349 -4.26 22.65 10.92
C GLN A 349 -3.07 21.73 11.19
N ALA A 350 -2.49 21.11 10.16
CA ALA A 350 -1.34 20.23 10.28
C ALA A 350 -0.15 20.92 10.98
N ILE A 351 0.13 22.18 10.62
CA ILE A 351 1.20 22.98 11.23
C ILE A 351 0.91 23.26 12.71
N ARG A 352 -0.29 23.77 13.03
CA ARG A 352 -0.64 24.10 14.42
C ARG A 352 -0.66 22.85 15.30
N LYS A 353 -1.37 21.81 14.87
CA LYS A 353 -1.56 20.58 15.65
C LYS A 353 -0.25 19.82 15.87
N SER A 354 0.65 19.81 14.89
CA SER A 354 1.97 19.20 15.06
C SER A 354 2.88 19.96 16.04
N ARG A 355 2.60 21.24 16.31
CA ARG A 355 3.34 22.05 17.31
C ARG A 355 2.73 21.97 18.71
N GLU A 356 1.45 21.62 18.81
CA GLU A 356 0.73 21.46 20.08
C GLU A 356 1.02 20.12 20.78
N ARG A 357 1.43 19.09 20.04
CA ARG A 357 1.66 17.73 20.58
C ARG A 357 3.14 17.36 20.64
N GLU A 358 3.45 16.42 21.53
CA GLU A 358 4.81 15.90 21.68
C GLU A 358 5.28 15.15 20.42
N HIS A 359 4.39 14.37 19.79
CA HIS A 359 4.63 13.70 18.52
C HIS A 359 3.94 14.43 17.36
N PRO A 360 4.63 14.68 16.22
CA PRO A 360 4.03 15.29 15.04
C PRO A 360 2.85 14.48 14.52
N LEU A 361 1.77 15.17 14.13
CA LEU A 361 0.54 14.53 13.67
C LEU A 361 0.52 14.47 12.14
N PHE A 362 -0.03 13.37 11.64
CA PHE A 362 -0.49 13.26 10.25
C PHE A 362 -1.92 12.72 10.32
N GLN A 363 -2.91 13.59 10.13
CA GLN A 363 -4.31 13.31 10.47
C GLN A 363 -5.27 13.95 9.47
N MET A 364 -6.52 13.49 9.48
CA MET A 364 -7.59 14.02 8.65
C MET A 364 -8.02 15.44 9.08
N TYR A 365 -8.82 16.08 8.24
CA TYR A 365 -9.29 17.45 8.41
C TYR A 365 -10.09 17.64 9.70
N ASP A 366 -9.76 18.66 10.49
CA ASP A 366 -10.50 18.97 11.71
C ASP A 366 -11.69 19.89 11.38
N TYR A 367 -12.90 19.34 11.37
CA TYR A 367 -14.15 20.11 11.22
C TYR A 367 -14.58 20.83 12.51
N GLY A 368 -13.86 20.62 13.62
CA GLY A 368 -14.22 21.04 14.96
C GLY A 368 -15.27 20.15 15.61
N TYR A 369 -15.42 20.28 16.93
CA TYR A 369 -16.35 19.47 17.73
C TYR A 369 -17.77 20.06 17.82
N VAL A 370 -17.96 21.34 17.45
CA VAL A 370 -19.26 22.01 17.55
C VAL A 370 -20.07 21.81 16.26
N CYS A 371 -21.07 20.93 16.34
CA CYS A 371 -21.94 20.54 15.21
C CYS A 371 -23.09 21.52 14.91
N THR A 372 -23.07 22.71 15.51
CA THR A 372 -24.08 23.74 15.35
C THR A 372 -23.45 25.13 15.24
N THR A 373 -24.03 26.00 14.43
CA THR A 373 -23.67 27.43 14.42
C THR A 373 -24.15 28.12 15.72
N PRO A 374 -23.65 29.33 16.04
CA PRO A 374 -24.17 30.11 17.18
C PRO A 374 -25.68 30.41 17.11
N ARG A 375 -26.30 30.29 15.93
CA ARG A 375 -27.75 30.44 15.70
C ARG A 375 -28.51 29.10 15.79
N GLY A 376 -27.88 28.02 16.22
CA GLY A 376 -28.49 26.69 16.37
C GLY A 376 -28.64 25.90 15.07
N LEU A 377 -28.18 26.41 13.92
CA LEU A 377 -28.26 25.68 12.65
C LEU A 377 -27.23 24.54 12.59
N PRO A 378 -27.54 23.39 11.96
CA PRO A 378 -26.59 22.30 11.77
C PRO A 378 -25.31 22.75 11.05
N ARG A 379 -24.15 22.26 11.51
CA ARG A 379 -22.84 22.48 10.90
C ARG A 379 -22.10 21.14 10.79
N THR A 380 -21.27 20.97 9.77
CA THR A 380 -20.30 19.86 9.68
C THR A 380 -19.32 19.92 10.86
N CYS A 381 -19.03 18.77 11.47
CA CYS A 381 -18.18 18.63 12.64
C CYS A 381 -17.59 17.21 12.67
N ASN A 382 -16.55 16.98 13.47
CA ASN A 382 -15.86 15.68 13.55
C ASN A 382 -16.81 14.56 13.95
N MET A 383 -17.72 14.81 14.91
CA MET A 383 -18.67 13.77 15.35
C MET A 383 -19.61 13.31 14.23
N ARG A 384 -19.94 14.19 13.27
CA ARG A 384 -20.78 13.84 12.13
C ARG A 384 -20.01 13.17 10.99
N VAL A 385 -18.76 13.56 10.78
CA VAL A 385 -17.94 13.05 9.68
C VAL A 385 -17.24 11.74 10.08
N TYR A 386 -16.70 11.68 11.29
CA TYR A 386 -15.84 10.59 11.77
C TYR A 386 -16.48 9.74 12.89
N GLY A 387 -17.59 10.20 13.49
CA GLY A 387 -18.16 9.53 14.66
C GLY A 387 -17.36 9.73 15.95
N GLN A 388 -16.36 10.61 15.95
CA GLN A 388 -15.48 10.91 17.09
C GLN A 388 -15.18 12.41 17.18
N LEU A 389 -14.72 12.87 18.36
CA LEU A 389 -14.49 14.30 18.63
C LEU A 389 -13.22 14.85 17.97
N GLU A 390 -12.18 14.03 17.85
CA GLU A 390 -10.92 14.37 17.18
C GLU A 390 -10.86 13.70 15.80
N PRO A 391 -10.25 14.32 14.79
CA PRO A 391 -10.05 13.65 13.50
C PRO A 391 -9.13 12.42 13.64
N PRO A 392 -9.37 11.34 12.88
CA PRO A 392 -8.47 10.19 12.85
C PRO A 392 -7.07 10.55 12.32
N SER A 393 -6.05 9.88 12.84
CA SER A 393 -4.68 9.94 12.31
C SER A 393 -4.46 8.89 11.23
N TYR A 394 -3.64 9.22 10.22
CA TYR A 394 -3.14 8.27 9.24
C TYR A 394 -2.00 7.45 9.85
N ASP A 395 -2.17 6.14 9.93
CA ASP A 395 -1.17 5.23 10.48
C ASP A 395 -0.04 4.95 9.47
N LEU A 396 1.06 5.69 9.59
CA LEU A 396 2.26 5.48 8.79
C LEU A 396 2.90 4.10 9.05
N GLY A 397 2.69 3.51 10.23
CA GLY A 397 3.15 2.17 10.60
C GLY A 397 2.46 1.05 9.81
N ALA A 398 1.33 1.32 9.17
CA ALA A 398 0.66 0.36 8.30
C ALA A 398 1.32 0.25 6.89
N ILE A 399 2.22 1.17 6.54
CA ILE A 399 2.79 1.27 5.18
C ILE A 399 4.02 0.36 5.05
N SER A 400 3.80 -0.94 4.88
CA SER A 400 4.86 -1.93 4.63
C SER A 400 5.17 -2.12 3.13
N GLN A 401 4.27 -1.67 2.24
CA GLN A 401 4.40 -1.71 0.79
C GLN A 401 3.73 -0.48 0.16
N PRO A 402 4.13 -0.05 -1.05
CA PRO A 402 5.24 -0.54 -1.86
C PRO A 402 6.62 -0.14 -1.29
N PRO A 403 7.75 -0.64 -1.85
CA PRO A 403 9.07 -0.10 -1.55
C PRO A 403 9.14 1.40 -1.82
N LEU A 404 9.60 2.17 -0.83
CA LEU A 404 9.67 3.62 -0.87
C LEU A 404 11.10 4.10 -1.14
N ALA A 405 11.25 5.06 -2.04
CA ALA A 405 12.46 5.87 -2.15
C ALA A 405 12.16 7.31 -1.73
N ILE A 406 12.94 7.85 -0.80
CA ILE A 406 12.75 9.20 -0.27
C ILE A 406 13.85 10.12 -0.77
N PHE A 407 13.49 11.25 -1.38
CA PHE A 407 14.43 12.29 -1.80
C PHE A 407 14.04 13.58 -1.09
N HIS A 408 14.96 14.20 -0.34
CA HIS A 408 14.66 15.38 0.46
C HIS A 408 15.82 16.37 0.48
N GLY A 409 15.49 17.66 0.69
CA GLY A 409 16.43 18.77 0.54
C GLY A 409 16.89 19.30 1.89
N GLY A 410 18.18 19.59 2.05
CA GLY A 410 18.74 20.13 3.29
C GLY A 410 18.29 21.58 3.59
N ARG A 411 17.87 22.31 2.55
CA ARG A 411 17.37 23.69 2.68
C ARG A 411 15.86 23.79 2.55
N ASP A 412 15.17 22.69 2.26
CA ASP A 412 13.72 22.66 2.03
C ASP A 412 12.95 23.25 3.22
N ARG A 413 12.24 24.34 2.96
CA ARG A 413 11.46 25.05 3.98
C ARG A 413 10.04 24.54 4.16
N MET A 414 9.56 23.66 3.28
CA MET A 414 8.22 23.07 3.34
C MET A 414 8.29 21.66 3.90
N ALA A 415 9.07 20.77 3.26
CA ALA A 415 9.38 19.43 3.77
C ALA A 415 10.69 19.49 4.56
N ASP A 416 10.63 20.07 5.76
CA ASP A 416 11.81 20.33 6.58
C ASP A 416 12.60 19.04 6.90
N PRO A 417 13.95 19.05 6.89
CA PRO A 417 14.75 17.87 7.20
C PRO A 417 14.41 17.19 8.54
N GLU A 418 14.02 17.94 9.58
CA GLU A 418 13.63 17.37 10.88
C GLU A 418 12.27 16.68 10.82
N ASP A 419 11.33 17.24 10.05
CA ASP A 419 10.03 16.62 9.77
C ASP A 419 10.19 15.34 8.93
N VAL A 420 11.07 15.35 7.91
CA VAL A 420 11.40 14.16 7.11
C VAL A 420 12.10 13.09 7.95
N ALA A 421 13.04 13.47 8.81
CA ALA A 421 13.68 12.53 9.73
C ALA A 421 12.66 11.88 10.68
N THR A 422 11.62 12.61 11.06
CA THR A 422 10.53 12.06 11.88
C THR A 422 9.65 11.11 11.08
N LEU A 423 9.33 11.43 9.83
CA LEU A 423 8.63 10.52 8.90
C LEU A 423 9.40 9.20 8.74
N LEU A 424 10.72 9.26 8.51
CA LEU A 424 11.54 8.06 8.34
C LEU A 424 11.52 7.15 9.58
N ARG A 425 11.40 7.71 10.79
CA ARG A 425 11.27 6.94 12.04
C ARG A 425 9.86 6.37 12.26
N ALA A 426 8.84 7.00 11.68
CA ALA A 426 7.44 6.56 11.80
C ALA A 426 7.09 5.42 10.83
N LEU A 427 7.88 5.23 9.77
CA LEU A 427 7.68 4.17 8.78
C LEU A 427 8.22 2.81 9.27
N PRO A 428 7.60 1.69 8.87
CA PRO A 428 8.06 0.35 9.24
C PRO A 428 9.50 0.07 8.77
N PRO A 429 10.26 -0.73 9.53
CA PRO A 429 11.56 -1.23 9.07
C PRO A 429 11.44 -1.90 7.69
N GLY A 430 12.29 -1.49 6.75
CA GLY A 430 12.32 -2.05 5.39
C GLY A 430 11.32 -1.42 4.41
N ALA A 431 10.39 -0.55 4.85
CA ALA A 431 9.50 0.18 3.94
C ALA A 431 10.29 1.14 3.02
N VAL A 432 11.28 1.83 3.58
CA VAL A 432 12.18 2.73 2.84
C VAL A 432 13.41 1.94 2.36
N VAL A 433 13.51 1.76 1.04
CA VAL A 433 14.63 1.04 0.39
C VAL A 433 15.73 1.96 -0.12
N TYR A 434 15.47 3.27 -0.18
CA TYR A 434 16.43 4.27 -0.57
C TYR A 434 16.08 5.62 0.06
N SER A 435 17.09 6.36 0.54
CA SER A 435 16.92 7.73 1.00
C SER A 435 18.11 8.57 0.54
N GLN A 436 17.83 9.74 -0.03
CA GLN A 436 18.85 10.68 -0.50
C GLN A 436 18.55 12.09 0.00
N LEU A 437 19.54 12.68 0.67
CA LEU A 437 19.54 14.06 1.11
C LEU A 437 20.41 14.90 0.18
N GLU A 438 19.79 15.83 -0.55
CA GLU A 438 20.51 16.85 -1.31
C GLU A 438 20.64 18.13 -0.49
N GLN A 439 21.85 18.41 0.00
CA GLN A 439 22.08 19.43 1.03
C GLN A 439 21.69 20.86 0.61
N ASP A 440 21.84 21.19 -0.67
CA ASP A 440 21.57 22.50 -1.25
C ASP A 440 20.18 22.63 -1.87
N TYR A 441 19.41 21.55 -1.95
CA TYR A 441 18.06 21.56 -2.51
C TYR A 441 17.05 22.25 -1.60
N GLU A 442 16.26 23.12 -2.21
CA GLU A 442 14.99 23.63 -1.68
C GLU A 442 13.82 22.81 -2.27
N HIS A 443 12.59 23.18 -1.92
CA HIS A 443 11.41 22.35 -2.14
C HIS A 443 11.03 22.12 -3.61
N ILE A 444 11.16 23.13 -4.48
CA ILE A 444 10.82 23.01 -5.91
C ILE A 444 11.97 22.56 -6.81
N ASP A 445 13.18 22.44 -6.25
CA ASP A 445 14.35 21.94 -6.98
C ASP A 445 14.14 20.53 -7.55
N PHE A 446 13.32 19.70 -6.88
CA PHE A 446 13.04 18.33 -7.30
C PHE A 446 12.28 18.20 -8.63
N THR A 447 11.62 19.27 -9.10
CA THR A 447 10.88 19.28 -10.36
C THR A 447 11.43 20.31 -11.34
N TRP A 448 11.78 21.50 -10.86
CA TRP A 448 12.21 22.61 -11.72
C TRP A 448 13.74 22.79 -11.76
N GLY A 449 14.48 22.09 -10.89
CA GLY A 449 15.93 22.17 -10.78
C GLY A 449 16.63 21.84 -12.09
N ILE A 450 17.57 22.69 -12.48
CA ILE A 450 18.39 22.47 -13.68
C ILE A 450 19.20 21.19 -13.54
N ASP A 451 19.75 20.93 -12.34
CA ASP A 451 20.61 19.79 -12.04
C ASP A 451 19.85 18.56 -11.51
N ALA A 452 18.52 18.60 -11.41
CA ALA A 452 17.71 17.45 -11.00
C ALA A 452 17.90 16.25 -11.94
N ARG A 453 18.16 16.54 -13.23
CA ARG A 453 18.56 15.55 -14.24
C ARG A 453 19.86 14.81 -13.95
N GLU A 454 20.73 15.39 -13.14
CA GLU A 454 22.03 14.84 -12.78
C GLU A 454 21.98 14.21 -11.38
N ARG A 455 21.34 14.88 -10.43
CA ARG A 455 21.39 14.49 -9.00
C ARG A 455 20.23 13.62 -8.54
N ILE A 456 19.02 13.81 -9.07
CA ILE A 456 17.80 13.16 -8.57
C ILE A 456 17.28 12.07 -9.51
N TYR A 457 17.11 12.38 -10.79
CA TYR A 457 16.43 11.48 -11.71
C TYR A 457 17.22 10.18 -11.99
N PRO A 458 18.55 10.20 -12.16
CA PRO A 458 19.32 8.96 -12.34
C PRO A 458 19.24 7.98 -11.17
N PRO A 459 19.47 8.37 -9.89
CA PRO A 459 19.29 7.45 -8.77
C PRO A 459 17.85 7.00 -8.62
N LEU A 460 16.86 7.88 -8.82
CA LEU A 460 15.44 7.51 -8.82
C LEU A 460 15.15 6.38 -9.81
N MET A 461 15.57 6.53 -11.06
CA MET A 461 15.34 5.52 -12.10
C MET A 461 16.08 4.21 -11.80
N THR A 462 17.28 4.31 -11.23
CA THR A 462 18.05 3.14 -10.81
C THR A 462 17.32 2.34 -9.73
N VAL A 463 16.77 3.01 -8.73
CA VAL A 463 16.02 2.37 -7.64
C VAL A 463 14.70 1.81 -8.16
N ALA A 464 13.98 2.54 -9.01
CA ALA A 464 12.75 2.07 -9.64
C ALA A 464 12.99 0.79 -10.47
N ALA A 465 14.07 0.76 -11.28
CA ALA A 465 14.44 -0.41 -12.07
C ALA A 465 14.82 -1.61 -11.18
N ARG A 466 15.55 -1.38 -10.08
CA ARG A 466 15.87 -2.43 -9.09
C ARG A 466 14.62 -2.99 -8.42
N ALA A 467 13.70 -2.12 -8.00
CA ALA A 467 12.43 -2.54 -7.41
C ALA A 467 11.60 -3.38 -8.40
N ALA A 468 11.52 -2.97 -9.67
CA ALA A 468 10.87 -3.75 -10.71
C ALA A 468 11.55 -5.10 -10.95
N ALA A 469 12.89 -5.15 -10.97
CA ALA A 469 13.65 -6.39 -11.12
C ALA A 469 13.44 -7.36 -9.94
N MET A 470 13.48 -6.86 -8.70
CA MET A 470 13.21 -7.66 -7.50
C MET A 470 11.79 -8.22 -7.49
N ARG A 471 10.80 -7.41 -7.89
CA ARG A 471 9.40 -7.86 -7.97
C ARG A 471 9.21 -8.93 -9.06
N ARG A 472 9.88 -8.79 -10.21
CA ARG A 472 9.89 -9.82 -11.27
C ARG A 472 10.59 -11.10 -10.79
N ALA A 473 11.71 -10.98 -10.08
CA ALA A 473 12.43 -12.12 -9.52
C ALA A 473 11.58 -12.85 -8.46
N ALA A 474 10.89 -12.12 -7.58
CA ALA A 474 9.97 -12.68 -6.60
C ALA A 474 8.77 -13.37 -7.26
N ALA A 475 8.18 -12.76 -8.30
CA ALA A 475 7.11 -13.37 -9.08
C ALA A 475 7.59 -14.64 -9.81
N PHE A 476 8.79 -14.62 -10.38
CA PHE A 476 9.39 -15.78 -11.03
C PHE A 476 9.74 -16.87 -10.02
N ALA A 477 10.25 -16.52 -8.84
CA ALA A 477 10.50 -17.47 -7.76
C ALA A 477 9.20 -18.09 -7.25
N LEU A 478 8.13 -17.30 -7.11
CA LEU A 478 6.80 -17.80 -6.75
C LEU A 478 6.23 -18.71 -7.83
N LEU A 479 6.32 -18.33 -9.10
CA LEU A 479 5.91 -19.17 -10.23
C LEU A 479 6.76 -20.42 -10.36
N ALA A 480 8.07 -20.34 -10.09
CA ALA A 480 8.96 -21.49 -10.07
C ALA A 480 8.67 -22.40 -8.88
N ALA A 481 8.31 -21.85 -7.72
CA ALA A 481 7.86 -22.62 -6.56
C ALA A 481 6.50 -23.26 -6.82
N LEU A 482 5.55 -22.56 -7.47
CA LEU A 482 4.27 -23.12 -7.93
C LEU A 482 4.48 -24.17 -9.01
N ALA A 483 5.35 -23.94 -9.98
CA ALA A 483 5.68 -24.89 -11.03
C ALA A 483 6.45 -26.09 -10.47
N ALA A 484 7.32 -25.89 -9.49
CA ALA A 484 7.97 -26.97 -8.75
C ALA A 484 6.96 -27.73 -7.89
N ALA A 485 5.99 -27.07 -7.27
CA ALA A 485 4.89 -27.72 -6.56
C ALA A 485 3.97 -28.50 -7.52
N LEU A 486 3.68 -27.95 -8.71
CA LEU A 486 2.90 -28.60 -9.77
C LEU A 486 3.68 -29.74 -10.44
N ALA A 487 4.99 -29.60 -10.64
CA ALA A 487 5.85 -30.61 -11.25
C ALA A 487 6.29 -31.70 -10.25
N ALA A 488 6.35 -31.36 -8.95
CA ALA A 488 6.40 -32.33 -7.86
C ALA A 488 5.03 -33.00 -7.64
N GLY A 489 3.99 -32.54 -8.34
CA GLY A 489 2.72 -33.23 -8.50
C GLY A 489 2.86 -34.50 -9.35
N ALA A 490 3.36 -35.57 -8.74
CA ALA A 490 2.52 -36.75 -8.76
C ALA A 490 1.21 -36.31 -8.07
N GLU A 491 0.08 -36.33 -8.79
CA GLU A 491 -1.23 -36.06 -8.18
C GLU A 491 -1.29 -36.86 -6.88
N PHE A 492 -1.28 -36.16 -5.74
CA PHE A 492 -1.48 -36.81 -4.46
C PHE A 492 -2.87 -37.43 -4.52
N SER A 493 -2.92 -38.75 -4.65
CA SER A 493 -4.17 -39.50 -4.64
C SER A 493 -4.36 -40.04 -3.22
N PRO A 494 -5.43 -39.65 -2.50
CA PRO A 494 -5.73 -40.19 -1.18
C PRO A 494 -5.96 -41.71 -1.22
N ASP A 495 -6.29 -42.27 -2.40
CA ASP A 495 -6.51 -43.69 -2.63
C ASP A 495 -5.20 -44.48 -2.77
N SER A 496 -4.09 -43.80 -3.05
CA SER A 496 -2.75 -44.39 -3.14
C SER A 496 -2.07 -44.50 -1.76
N ILE A 497 -2.70 -45.22 -0.84
CA ILE A 497 -2.21 -45.42 0.54
C ILE A 497 -0.85 -46.15 0.49
N PRO A 498 0.24 -45.58 1.03
CA PRO A 498 1.56 -46.22 1.04
C PRO A 498 1.59 -47.51 1.86
N ASP A 499 2.41 -48.48 1.43
CA ASP A 499 2.61 -49.76 2.12
C ASP A 499 2.98 -49.60 3.62
N TRP A 500 3.70 -48.53 3.97
CA TRP A 500 4.08 -48.28 5.36
C TRP A 500 2.89 -48.00 6.29
N VAL A 501 1.74 -47.58 5.76
CA VAL A 501 0.50 -47.45 6.53
C VAL A 501 -0.03 -48.85 6.89
N PHE A 502 0.07 -49.83 5.98
CA PHE A 502 -0.35 -51.22 6.22
C PHE A 502 0.61 -52.02 7.09
N LEU A 503 1.85 -51.55 7.28
CA LEU A 503 2.89 -52.24 8.06
C LEU A 503 2.89 -51.89 9.55
N GLY A 504 2.02 -50.99 10.01
CA GLY A 504 1.87 -50.66 11.43
C GLY A 504 1.38 -51.87 12.23
N LYS A 505 2.27 -52.58 12.91
CA LYS A 505 1.88 -53.69 13.79
C LYS A 505 1.16 -53.14 15.02
N GLN A 506 -0.11 -53.49 15.20
CA GLN A 506 -0.81 -53.22 16.46
C GLN A 506 -0.07 -53.93 17.60
N ARG A 507 0.21 -53.16 18.67
CA ARG A 507 0.94 -53.65 19.83
C ARG A 507 -0.05 -54.15 20.87
N PRO A 508 0.09 -55.40 21.35
CA PRO A 508 -0.81 -55.94 22.38
C PRO A 508 -0.86 -55.10 23.67
N THR A 509 0.21 -54.34 23.95
CA THR A 509 0.35 -53.51 25.17
C THR A 509 -0.43 -52.20 25.13
N ALA A 510 -1.08 -51.84 24.02
CA ALA A 510 -1.84 -50.60 23.88
C ALA A 510 -3.28 -50.84 23.37
N GLN A 511 -3.79 -52.07 23.51
CA GLN A 511 -5.12 -52.44 23.04
C GLN A 511 -6.23 -51.67 23.78
N GLU A 512 -6.06 -51.42 25.08
CA GLU A 512 -7.04 -50.68 25.89
C GLU A 512 -7.23 -49.24 25.40
N ASP A 513 -6.13 -48.56 25.02
CA ASP A 513 -6.19 -47.22 24.43
C ASP A 513 -7.00 -47.22 23.13
N LEU A 514 -6.76 -48.23 22.30
CA LEU A 514 -7.35 -48.37 21.00
C LEU A 514 -8.85 -48.68 21.10
N ASP A 515 -9.22 -49.61 21.98
CA ASP A 515 -10.60 -49.96 22.27
C ASP A 515 -11.37 -48.74 22.80
N PHE A 516 -10.75 -47.94 23.68
CA PHE A 516 -11.33 -46.68 24.12
C PHE A 516 -11.57 -45.74 22.94
N ASN A 517 -10.55 -45.50 22.10
CA ASN A 517 -10.66 -44.56 20.99
C ASN A 517 -11.78 -44.98 20.02
N TYR A 518 -11.89 -46.27 19.70
CA TYR A 518 -12.95 -46.79 18.85
C TYR A 518 -14.33 -46.67 19.50
N GLN A 519 -14.43 -46.93 20.79
CA GLN A 519 -15.70 -46.80 21.50
C GLN A 519 -16.17 -45.35 21.49
N ASP A 520 -15.28 -44.39 21.75
CA ASP A 520 -15.61 -42.96 21.77
C ASP A 520 -16.05 -42.47 20.38
N VAL A 521 -15.29 -42.82 19.34
CA VAL A 521 -15.63 -42.51 17.95
C VAL A 521 -16.96 -43.16 17.54
N ALA A 522 -17.19 -44.42 17.90
CA ALA A 522 -18.44 -45.11 17.62
C ALA A 522 -19.64 -44.44 18.32
N ILE A 523 -19.46 -43.94 19.55
CA ILE A 523 -20.48 -43.15 20.25
C ILE A 523 -20.79 -41.88 19.45
N MET A 524 -19.77 -41.12 19.06
CA MET A 524 -19.94 -39.88 18.30
C MET A 524 -20.62 -40.08 16.96
N ASN A 525 -20.24 -41.14 16.24
CA ASN A 525 -20.89 -41.54 15.00
C ASN A 525 -22.36 -41.92 15.24
N SER A 526 -22.66 -42.68 16.31
CA SER A 526 -24.03 -43.11 16.63
C SER A 526 -24.97 -41.95 16.98
N VAL A 527 -24.43 -40.87 17.59
CA VAL A 527 -25.21 -39.66 17.92
C VAL A 527 -25.16 -38.60 16.83
N GLY A 528 -24.44 -38.85 15.73
CA GLY A 528 -24.33 -37.94 14.59
C GLY A 528 -23.71 -36.59 14.94
N LYS A 529 -22.70 -36.56 15.83
CA LYS A 529 -22.01 -35.33 16.22
C LYS A 529 -20.55 -35.34 15.76
N ALA A 530 -20.07 -34.17 15.35
CA ALA A 530 -18.64 -33.93 15.13
C ALA A 530 -17.96 -33.53 16.44
N TYR A 531 -16.68 -33.88 16.57
CA TYR A 531 -15.82 -33.26 17.58
C TYR A 531 -15.53 -31.81 17.20
N ASP A 532 -15.42 -30.94 18.22
CA ASP A 532 -14.89 -29.60 18.03
C ASP A 532 -13.36 -29.64 17.90
N LEU A 533 -12.72 -30.53 18.68
CA LEU A 533 -11.27 -30.73 18.69
C LEU A 533 -10.94 -32.20 18.92
N VAL A 534 -10.09 -32.77 18.05
CA VAL A 534 -9.45 -34.06 18.32
C VAL A 534 -7.96 -33.84 18.50
N LEU A 535 -7.39 -34.34 19.59
CA LEU A 535 -5.95 -34.44 19.77
C LEU A 535 -5.56 -35.88 19.43
N TRP A 536 -4.95 -36.09 18.28
CA TRP A 536 -4.47 -37.40 17.84
C TRP A 536 -2.98 -37.55 18.13
N GLY A 537 -2.62 -38.64 18.80
CA GLY A 537 -1.24 -38.80 19.22
C GLY A 537 -0.85 -40.17 19.74
N ASP A 538 0.23 -40.18 20.50
CA ASP A 538 0.82 -41.38 21.10
C ASP A 538 0.52 -41.50 22.60
N SER A 539 1.42 -42.08 23.40
CA SER A 539 1.22 -42.25 24.84
C SER A 539 1.06 -40.93 25.57
N LEU A 540 1.71 -39.85 25.11
CA LEU A 540 1.55 -38.52 25.71
C LEU A 540 0.11 -38.02 25.62
N THR A 541 -0.56 -38.35 24.51
CA THR A 541 -1.97 -38.03 24.32
C THR A 541 -2.87 -38.98 25.10
N ALA A 542 -2.51 -40.25 25.24
CA ALA A 542 -3.27 -41.19 26.07
C ALA A 542 -3.24 -40.76 27.55
N ASP A 543 -2.09 -40.30 28.06
CA ASP A 543 -1.98 -39.80 29.43
C ASP A 543 -2.85 -38.57 29.69
N MET A 544 -3.11 -37.72 28.68
CA MET A 544 -4.05 -36.60 28.82
C MET A 544 -5.48 -37.07 29.05
N ARG A 545 -5.84 -38.24 28.52
CA ARG A 545 -7.13 -38.89 28.79
C ARG A 545 -7.14 -39.51 30.19
N ASP A 546 -6.05 -40.15 30.60
CA ASP A 546 -5.98 -40.86 31.87
C ASP A 546 -5.99 -39.91 33.08
N PHE A 547 -5.44 -38.70 32.93
CA PHE A 547 -5.47 -37.60 33.91
C PHE A 547 -6.43 -36.47 33.53
N ARG A 548 -7.50 -36.82 32.80
CA ARG A 548 -8.40 -35.84 32.19
C ARG A 548 -9.03 -34.88 33.20
N ALA A 549 -9.46 -35.41 34.35
CA ALA A 549 -10.14 -34.63 35.37
C ALA A 549 -9.19 -33.69 36.13
N GLU A 550 -7.89 -33.97 36.13
CA GLU A 550 -6.86 -33.23 36.87
C GLU A 550 -6.24 -32.08 36.06
N ALA A 551 -6.31 -32.15 34.73
CA ALA A 551 -5.73 -31.12 33.86
C ALA A 551 -6.60 -30.81 32.63
N TRP A 552 -6.91 -31.79 31.78
CA TRP A 552 -7.55 -31.54 30.47
C TRP A 552 -8.88 -30.79 30.58
N ASP A 553 -9.76 -31.21 31.49
CA ASP A 553 -11.11 -30.64 31.62
C ASP A 553 -11.11 -29.18 32.12
N ASP A 554 -10.03 -28.69 32.75
CA ASP A 554 -9.88 -27.26 33.12
C ASP A 554 -9.70 -26.36 31.89
N PHE A 555 -9.11 -26.90 30.80
CA PHE A 555 -8.85 -26.16 29.56
C PHE A 555 -9.87 -26.46 28.47
N PHE A 556 -10.48 -27.65 28.52
CA PHE A 556 -11.51 -28.12 27.60
C PHE A 556 -12.70 -28.72 28.35
N PRO A 557 -13.54 -27.89 28.98
CA PRO A 557 -14.67 -28.37 29.76
C PRO A 557 -15.66 -29.16 28.89
N PRO A 558 -16.09 -30.38 29.29
CA PRO A 558 -16.98 -31.24 28.49
C PRO A 558 -18.33 -30.62 28.07
N GLY A 559 -18.76 -29.55 28.75
CA GLY A 559 -19.99 -28.81 28.44
C GLY A 559 -19.81 -27.64 27.46
N GLU A 560 -18.58 -27.23 27.18
CA GLU A 560 -18.26 -26.08 26.32
C GLU A 560 -17.74 -26.49 24.95
N LEU A 561 -16.93 -27.56 24.91
CA LEU A 561 -16.28 -28.02 23.69
C LEU A 561 -16.22 -29.55 23.68
N LEU A 562 -16.63 -30.17 22.59
CA LEU A 562 -16.46 -31.61 22.38
C LEU A 562 -15.01 -31.88 21.95
N ALA A 563 -14.11 -31.80 22.93
CA ALA A 563 -12.68 -32.02 22.76
C ALA A 563 -12.26 -33.40 23.31
N GLN A 564 -11.53 -34.17 22.50
CA GLN A 564 -11.15 -35.53 22.87
C GLN A 564 -9.67 -35.82 22.56
N PRO A 565 -8.85 -36.20 23.57
CA PRO A 565 -7.56 -36.82 23.34
C PRO A 565 -7.73 -38.30 22.96
N LEU A 566 -7.24 -38.65 21.76
CA LEU A 566 -7.26 -39.97 21.17
C LEU A 566 -5.81 -40.44 20.94
N GLY A 567 -5.18 -40.89 22.03
CA GLY A 567 -3.81 -41.37 22.07
C GLY A 567 -3.72 -42.89 22.05
N MET A 568 -2.56 -43.43 21.70
CA MET A 568 -2.25 -44.85 21.86
C MET A 568 -0.78 -45.03 22.26
N GLY A 569 -0.57 -45.83 23.31
CA GLY A 569 0.74 -46.17 23.83
C GLY A 569 1.75 -46.59 22.77
N GLY A 570 2.86 -45.86 22.67
CA GLY A 570 3.96 -46.21 21.76
C GLY A 570 3.71 -45.95 20.27
N SER A 571 2.59 -45.31 19.91
CA SER A 571 2.25 -45.00 18.53
C SER A 571 3.32 -44.12 17.85
N THR A 572 3.68 -44.49 16.64
CA THR A 572 4.44 -43.71 15.67
C THR A 572 3.50 -42.97 14.73
N VAL A 573 4.02 -42.08 13.87
CA VAL A 573 3.24 -41.45 12.79
C VAL A 573 2.57 -42.50 11.89
N GLN A 574 3.27 -43.60 11.62
CA GLN A 574 2.75 -44.70 10.80
C GLN A 574 1.59 -45.45 11.46
N GLU A 575 1.73 -45.75 12.75
CA GLU A 575 0.68 -46.40 13.51
C GLU A 575 -0.54 -45.47 13.66
N LEU A 576 -0.36 -44.16 13.81
CA LEU A 576 -1.47 -43.20 13.78
C LEU A 576 -2.18 -43.18 12.43
N ALA A 577 -1.44 -43.13 11.33
CA ALA A 577 -2.04 -43.21 9.99
C ALA A 577 -2.83 -44.51 9.81
N ALA A 578 -2.30 -45.65 10.25
CA ALA A 578 -3.01 -46.94 10.21
C ALA A 578 -4.32 -46.91 11.01
N ARG A 579 -4.29 -46.32 12.22
CA ARG A 579 -5.45 -46.19 13.11
C ARG A 579 -6.59 -45.41 12.48
N ILE A 580 -6.28 -44.24 11.90
CA ILE A 580 -7.26 -43.34 11.30
C ILE A 580 -7.76 -43.87 9.96
N ILE A 581 -6.88 -44.44 9.13
CA ILE A 581 -7.22 -44.82 7.75
C ILE A 581 -7.86 -46.21 7.66
N GLN A 582 -7.39 -47.17 8.45
CA GLN A 582 -7.77 -48.59 8.27
C GLN A 582 -8.60 -49.14 9.43
N ALA A 583 -8.39 -48.59 10.62
CA ALA A 583 -8.84 -49.25 11.84
C ALA A 583 -10.04 -48.54 12.50
N GLY A 584 -10.64 -47.55 11.83
CA GLY A 584 -11.90 -46.95 12.25
C GLY A 584 -11.79 -45.86 13.32
N GLU A 585 -10.58 -45.33 13.58
CA GLU A 585 -10.41 -44.21 14.51
C GLU A 585 -10.76 -42.84 13.90
N ARG A 586 -11.11 -42.81 12.61
CA ARG A 586 -11.66 -41.63 11.96
C ARG A 586 -13.18 -41.57 12.19
N PRO A 587 -13.73 -40.47 12.74
CA PRO A 587 -15.17 -40.28 12.84
C PRO A 587 -15.82 -40.10 11.46
N ASP A 588 -17.10 -40.47 11.35
CA ASP A 588 -17.89 -40.35 10.12
C ASP A 588 -18.15 -38.88 9.75
N ILE A 589 -18.17 -38.01 10.76
CA ILE A 589 -18.29 -36.56 10.59
C ILE A 589 -16.94 -35.93 10.94
N ASP A 590 -16.38 -35.23 9.97
CA ASP A 590 -15.09 -34.53 10.09
C ASP A 590 -15.07 -33.61 11.33
N PRO A 591 -14.05 -33.72 12.21
CA PRO A 591 -13.87 -32.79 13.31
C PRO A 591 -13.71 -31.36 12.81
N LYS A 592 -14.14 -30.35 13.59
CA LYS A 592 -13.85 -28.95 13.23
C LYS A 592 -12.36 -28.65 13.22
N SER A 593 -11.62 -29.23 14.17
CA SER A 593 -10.18 -29.08 14.26
C SER A 593 -9.49 -30.33 14.78
N VAL A 594 -8.24 -30.53 14.34
CA VAL A 594 -7.39 -31.64 14.77
C VAL A 594 -6.00 -31.10 15.12
N VAL A 595 -5.46 -31.57 16.23
CA VAL A 595 -4.05 -31.39 16.59
C VAL A 595 -3.36 -32.73 16.49
N LEU A 596 -2.27 -32.79 15.72
CA LEU A 596 -1.37 -33.94 15.67
C LEU A 596 -0.25 -33.74 16.69
N TRP A 597 -0.20 -34.60 17.70
CA TRP A 597 0.88 -34.64 18.69
C TRP A 597 1.44 -36.07 18.76
N VAL A 598 2.24 -36.41 17.76
CA VAL A 598 2.74 -37.76 17.52
C VAL A 598 4.17 -37.73 17.02
N GLY A 599 4.96 -38.73 17.42
CA GLY A 599 6.24 -38.99 16.78
C GLY A 599 7.42 -39.09 17.75
N THR A 600 7.20 -38.92 19.06
CA THR A 600 8.27 -39.17 20.03
C THR A 600 8.80 -40.60 19.89
N ASN A 601 7.94 -41.56 19.53
CA ASN A 601 8.31 -42.96 19.32
C ASN A 601 9.10 -43.21 18.03
N ASN A 602 9.08 -42.28 17.07
CA ASN A 602 9.90 -42.33 15.87
C ASN A 602 11.36 -41.95 16.13
N VAL A 603 11.62 -41.10 17.12
CA VAL A 603 12.96 -40.58 17.45
C VAL A 603 13.88 -41.66 18.05
N LYS A 604 13.33 -42.78 18.56
CA LYS A 604 14.08 -43.75 19.39
C LYS A 604 14.74 -44.92 18.66
N ASN A 605 14.67 -45.07 17.33
CA ASN A 605 15.11 -46.33 16.70
C ASN A 605 15.80 -46.22 15.32
N PRO A 606 17.13 -46.06 15.27
CA PRO A 606 17.91 -46.07 14.02
C PRO A 606 17.89 -47.43 13.28
N ASN A 607 17.58 -48.52 13.99
CA ASN A 607 17.66 -49.89 13.46
C ASN A 607 16.32 -50.45 12.92
N GLN A 608 15.26 -49.64 12.88
CA GLN A 608 13.96 -50.05 12.30
C GLN A 608 13.78 -49.66 10.81
N GLY A 609 14.85 -49.23 10.14
CA GLY A 609 14.90 -49.21 8.67
C GLY A 609 13.80 -48.39 7.97
N ASN A 610 13.27 -47.32 8.59
CA ASN A 610 12.23 -46.53 7.94
C ASN A 610 12.23 -45.05 8.37
N ALA A 611 12.77 -44.20 7.48
CA ALA A 611 12.55 -42.78 7.22
C ALA A 611 12.14 -41.84 8.37
N ASN A 612 12.84 -40.71 8.43
CA ASN A 612 12.44 -39.44 9.04
C ASN A 612 10.90 -39.34 9.22
N PRO A 613 10.37 -39.16 10.45
CA PRO A 613 8.93 -39.06 10.66
C PRO A 613 8.27 -37.89 9.91
N ALA A 614 9.02 -36.87 9.52
CA ALA A 614 8.52 -35.71 8.81
C ALA A 614 7.91 -36.05 7.44
N ASP A 615 8.53 -36.94 6.65
CA ASP A 615 7.99 -37.35 5.34
C ASP A 615 6.63 -38.05 5.46
N LYS A 616 6.46 -38.86 6.52
CA LYS A 616 5.22 -39.57 6.80
C LYS A 616 4.15 -38.63 7.36
N LEU A 617 4.57 -37.65 8.17
CA LEU A 617 3.69 -36.60 8.66
C LEU A 617 3.20 -35.72 7.50
N ASP A 618 4.09 -35.38 6.57
CA ASP A 618 3.76 -34.62 5.35
C ASP A 618 2.73 -35.36 4.50
N TRP A 619 2.92 -36.67 4.30
CA TRP A 619 1.94 -37.50 3.59
C TRP A 619 0.60 -37.57 4.34
N LEU A 620 0.62 -37.76 5.66
CA LEU A 620 -0.60 -37.83 6.48
C LEU A 620 -1.38 -36.51 6.47
N ILE A 621 -0.70 -35.36 6.55
CA ILE A 621 -1.32 -34.04 6.44
C ILE A 621 -2.02 -33.89 5.08
N GLN A 622 -1.34 -34.26 3.98
CA GLN A 622 -1.94 -34.21 2.65
C GLN A 622 -3.18 -35.12 2.56
N TRP A 623 -3.10 -36.33 3.12
CA TRP A 623 -4.23 -37.25 3.17
C TRP A 623 -5.41 -36.66 3.93
N MET A 624 -5.16 -36.03 5.09
CA MET A 624 -6.19 -35.40 5.91
C MET A 624 -6.77 -34.15 5.25
N GLN A 625 -5.97 -33.29 4.63
CA GLN A 625 -6.46 -32.10 3.91
C GLN A 625 -7.35 -32.49 2.72
N HIS A 626 -7.06 -33.63 2.07
CA HIS A 626 -7.88 -34.12 0.96
C HIS A 626 -9.16 -34.81 1.44
N THR A 627 -9.06 -35.64 2.48
CA THR A 627 -10.18 -36.49 2.92
C THR A 627 -11.08 -35.84 3.96
N MET A 628 -10.60 -34.84 4.68
CA MET A 628 -11.30 -34.03 5.68
C MET A 628 -11.13 -32.52 5.39
N PRO A 629 -11.59 -32.02 4.23
CA PRO A 629 -11.24 -30.68 3.74
C PRO A 629 -11.78 -29.53 4.59
N ASN A 630 -12.77 -29.79 5.45
CA ASN A 630 -13.34 -28.80 6.35
C ASN A 630 -12.67 -28.77 7.73
N THR A 631 -11.78 -29.73 8.02
CA THR A 631 -11.06 -29.82 9.29
C THR A 631 -9.84 -28.91 9.27
N LYS A 632 -9.75 -27.99 10.25
CA LYS A 632 -8.56 -27.18 10.44
C LYS A 632 -7.49 -27.97 11.20
N LEU A 633 -6.27 -28.03 10.67
CA LEU A 633 -5.19 -28.83 11.22
C LEU A 633 -4.18 -27.99 12.01
N ALA A 634 -3.59 -28.60 13.03
CA ALA A 634 -2.37 -28.13 13.67
C ALA A 634 -1.42 -29.29 14.00
N VAL A 635 -0.14 -28.98 14.12
CA VAL A 635 0.92 -29.89 14.56
C VAL A 635 1.56 -29.29 15.81
N SER A 636 1.62 -30.08 16.88
CA SER A 636 2.41 -29.73 18.06
C SER A 636 3.84 -30.23 17.90
N GLY A 637 4.80 -29.39 18.28
CA GLY A 637 6.16 -29.83 18.57
C GLY A 637 6.17 -30.94 19.63
N LEU A 638 7.14 -31.85 19.52
CA LEU A 638 7.43 -32.83 20.55
C LEU A 638 8.06 -32.13 21.75
N ILE A 639 7.65 -32.53 22.96
CA ILE A 639 8.14 -31.94 24.20
C ILE A 639 9.54 -32.47 24.57
N PRO A 640 10.30 -31.74 25.42
CA PRO A 640 11.59 -32.18 25.93
C PRO A 640 11.53 -33.58 26.55
N ASN A 641 12.58 -34.36 26.34
CA ASN A 641 12.65 -35.76 26.72
C ASN A 641 14.06 -36.12 27.21
N ASP A 642 14.17 -36.86 28.33
CA ASP A 642 15.46 -37.28 28.88
C ASP A 642 16.20 -38.30 27.99
N ALA A 643 15.46 -39.08 27.21
CA ALA A 643 15.99 -40.21 26.47
C ALA A 643 16.19 -39.94 24.97
N LYS A 644 15.77 -38.77 24.46
CA LYS A 644 15.69 -38.46 23.03
C LYS A 644 15.91 -36.97 22.76
N ASP A 645 16.75 -36.66 21.78
CA ASP A 645 16.82 -35.31 21.22
C ASP A 645 15.72 -35.14 20.17
N VAL A 646 14.71 -34.34 20.51
CA VAL A 646 13.55 -34.08 19.65
C VAL A 646 13.72 -32.81 18.79
N GLY A 647 14.76 -32.01 19.04
CA GLY A 647 14.98 -30.73 18.37
C GLY A 647 14.99 -30.84 16.84
N PRO A 648 15.82 -31.72 16.26
CA PRO A 648 15.87 -31.90 14.80
C PRO A 648 14.51 -32.30 14.21
N THR A 649 13.77 -33.19 14.87
CA THR A 649 12.43 -33.60 14.41
C THR A 649 11.42 -32.46 14.48
N ASN A 650 11.50 -31.59 15.50
CA ASN A 650 10.63 -30.41 15.61
C ASN A 650 10.92 -29.39 14.50
N GLU A 651 12.17 -29.19 14.11
CA GLU A 651 12.52 -28.32 12.97
C GLU A 651 11.91 -28.84 11.66
N GLU A 652 11.95 -30.15 11.44
CA GLU A 652 11.37 -30.78 10.26
C GLU A 652 9.84 -30.76 10.28
N TYR A 653 9.22 -31.00 11.43
CA TYR A 653 7.76 -30.91 11.61
C TYR A 653 7.25 -29.49 11.36
N LYS A 654 7.98 -28.49 11.84
CA LYS A 654 7.68 -27.08 11.57
C LYS A 654 7.74 -26.80 10.07
N ALA A 655 8.80 -27.24 9.39
CA ALA A 655 8.94 -27.05 7.95
C ALA A 655 7.80 -27.73 7.16
N VAL A 656 7.41 -28.95 7.55
CA VAL A 656 6.28 -29.68 6.94
C VAL A 656 4.96 -28.94 7.15
N ALA A 657 4.64 -28.55 8.39
CA ALA A 657 3.39 -27.86 8.71
C ALA A 657 3.29 -26.51 7.98
N GLU A 658 4.34 -25.68 8.03
CA GLU A 658 4.40 -24.39 7.33
C GLU A 658 4.29 -24.58 5.81
N GLY A 659 4.98 -25.58 5.24
CA GLY A 659 4.92 -25.92 3.83
C GLY A 659 3.52 -26.34 3.34
N ARG A 660 2.66 -26.84 4.24
CA ARG A 660 1.28 -27.25 3.96
C ARG A 660 0.22 -26.24 4.41
N GLY A 661 0.63 -25.08 4.92
CA GLY A 661 -0.30 -24.06 5.46
C GLY A 661 -1.04 -24.53 6.72
N VAL A 662 -0.45 -25.44 7.48
CA VAL A 662 -0.97 -25.98 8.74
C VAL A 662 -0.32 -25.26 9.91
N LEU A 663 -1.07 -25.00 10.99
CA LEU A 663 -0.53 -24.33 12.18
C LEU A 663 0.51 -25.24 12.86
N PHE A 664 1.71 -24.73 13.11
CA PHE A 664 2.68 -25.35 14.01
C PHE A 664 2.81 -24.53 15.29
N PHE A 665 2.87 -25.21 16.44
CA PHE A 665 3.17 -24.58 17.72
C PHE A 665 4.08 -25.47 18.56
N ASP A 666 4.92 -24.86 19.39
CA ASP A 666 5.87 -25.55 20.26
C ASP A 666 5.59 -25.15 21.71
N CYS A 667 5.20 -26.12 22.53
CA CYS A 667 4.88 -25.96 23.94
C CYS A 667 5.93 -26.62 24.84
N SER A 668 7.21 -26.54 24.44
CA SER A 668 8.36 -27.03 25.21
C SER A 668 8.80 -26.11 26.34
N GLU A 669 8.48 -24.82 26.27
CA GLU A 669 8.89 -23.83 27.28
C GLU A 669 8.25 -24.16 28.65
N GLY A 670 9.09 -24.17 29.69
CA GLY A 670 8.65 -24.47 31.07
C GLY A 670 8.58 -25.96 31.43
N LEU A 671 8.80 -26.86 30.46
CA LEU A 671 8.89 -28.29 30.68
C LEU A 671 10.35 -28.74 30.91
N ASP A 672 10.60 -29.39 32.04
CA ASP A 672 11.90 -29.97 32.39
C ASP A 672 11.76 -31.49 32.61
N PRO A 673 12.31 -32.35 31.74
CA PRO A 673 12.16 -33.79 31.85
C PRO A 673 12.86 -34.38 33.10
N SER A 674 13.77 -33.62 33.72
CA SER A 674 14.38 -33.99 34.99
C SER A 674 13.49 -33.74 36.21
N ASP A 675 12.48 -32.86 36.07
CA ASP A 675 11.53 -32.51 37.12
C ASP A 675 10.51 -33.65 37.33
N LYS A 676 10.54 -34.25 38.52
CA LYS A 676 9.67 -35.38 38.89
C LYS A 676 8.26 -34.97 39.31
N GLU A 677 7.98 -33.68 39.45
CA GLU A 677 6.62 -33.17 39.60
C GLU A 677 5.94 -33.03 38.23
N GLN A 678 6.71 -32.67 37.19
CA GLN A 678 6.20 -32.53 35.83
C GLN A 678 6.23 -33.83 35.04
N TYR A 679 7.22 -34.71 35.26
CA TYR A 679 7.43 -35.92 34.48
C TYR A 679 7.46 -37.20 35.33
N LYS A 680 6.75 -38.23 34.87
CA LYS A 680 6.74 -39.56 35.49
C LYS A 680 8.05 -40.31 35.26
N ASP A 681 8.57 -40.27 34.03
CA ASP A 681 9.70 -41.08 33.57
C ASP A 681 10.62 -40.35 32.58
N GLY A 682 10.60 -39.01 32.61
CA GLY A 682 11.35 -38.16 31.68
C GLY A 682 10.81 -38.15 30.24
N THR A 683 9.64 -38.78 30.02
CA THR A 683 8.87 -38.72 28.77
C THR A 683 7.42 -38.30 29.03
N HIS A 684 6.75 -38.98 29.94
CA HIS A 684 5.32 -38.84 30.19
C HIS A 684 5.05 -37.74 31.21
N LEU A 685 4.14 -36.82 30.88
CA LEU A 685 3.76 -35.71 31.74
C LEU A 685 2.79 -36.15 32.83
N LEU A 686 3.09 -35.78 34.07
CA LEU A 686 2.14 -35.77 35.19
C LEU A 686 1.24 -34.53 35.09
N PRO A 687 0.11 -34.46 35.84
CA PRO A 687 -0.84 -33.35 35.74
C PRO A 687 -0.19 -31.95 35.78
N ALA A 688 0.83 -31.73 36.61
CA ALA A 688 1.54 -30.44 36.66
C ALA A 688 2.20 -30.08 35.31
N GLY A 689 2.91 -31.03 34.68
CA GLY A 689 3.49 -30.83 33.35
C GLY A 689 2.43 -30.73 32.26
N GLN A 690 1.33 -31.49 32.37
CA GLN A 690 0.22 -31.40 31.42
C GLN A 690 -0.40 -30.01 31.39
N ARG A 691 -0.55 -29.35 32.55
CA ARG A 691 -1.04 -27.96 32.63
C ARG A 691 -0.11 -26.99 31.92
N VAL A 692 1.20 -27.10 32.09
CA VAL A 692 2.18 -26.24 31.39
C VAL A 692 1.99 -26.35 29.87
N TRP A 693 1.85 -27.58 29.35
CA TRP A 693 1.61 -27.78 27.93
C TRP A 693 0.25 -27.23 27.47
N LEU A 694 -0.82 -27.46 28.25
CA LEU A 694 -2.18 -27.00 27.94
C LEU A 694 -2.32 -25.45 27.98
N GLU A 695 -1.59 -24.77 28.85
CA GLU A 695 -1.53 -23.30 28.92
C GLU A 695 -1.00 -22.67 27.63
N CYS A 696 -0.09 -23.37 26.94
CA CYS A 696 0.39 -22.97 25.62
C CYS A 696 -0.55 -23.45 24.49
N MET A 697 -1.02 -24.70 24.55
CA MET A 697 -1.79 -25.30 23.46
C MET A 697 -3.18 -24.67 23.31
N ARG A 698 -3.90 -24.38 24.39
CA ARG A 698 -5.28 -23.86 24.33
C ARG A 698 -5.36 -22.52 23.56
N PRO A 699 -4.55 -21.49 23.85
CA PRO A 699 -4.52 -20.26 23.05
C PRO A 699 -4.10 -20.50 21.60
N ALA A 700 -3.15 -21.41 21.35
CA ALA A 700 -2.66 -21.69 19.99
C ALA A 700 -3.76 -22.22 19.08
N VAL A 701 -4.63 -23.10 19.59
CA VAL A 701 -5.70 -23.72 18.78
C VAL A 701 -7.02 -22.94 18.78
N GLN A 702 -7.15 -21.90 19.61
CA GLN A 702 -8.36 -21.07 19.69
C GLN A 702 -8.83 -20.50 18.33
N PRO A 703 -7.94 -20.02 17.42
CA PRO A 703 -8.35 -19.56 16.09
C PRO A 703 -8.94 -20.67 15.21
N LEU A 704 -8.57 -21.93 15.46
CA LEU A 704 -9.11 -23.07 14.73
C LEU A 704 -10.55 -23.36 15.16
N LEU A 705 -10.86 -23.15 16.44
CA LEU A 705 -12.18 -23.38 17.03
C LEU A 705 -13.20 -22.28 16.71
N ALA A 706 -12.76 -21.08 16.36
CA ALA A 706 -13.64 -20.00 15.92
C ALA A 706 -14.23 -20.31 14.52
N GLY A 707 -15.55 -20.43 14.42
CA GLY A 707 -16.25 -20.53 13.14
C GLY A 707 -16.05 -19.28 12.29
N ASN A 708 -16.15 -19.41 10.95
CA ASN A 708 -16.06 -18.27 10.04
C ASN A 708 -17.15 -17.24 10.38
N ALA A 709 -16.78 -16.12 11.00
CA ALA A 709 -17.66 -14.98 11.26
C ALA A 709 -17.88 -14.12 10.00
N THR A 710 -18.19 -14.75 8.86
CA THR A 710 -18.44 -14.07 7.57
C THR A 710 -19.72 -14.51 6.87
N GLU A 711 -20.67 -15.09 7.59
CA GLU A 711 -22.06 -15.21 7.13
C GLU A 711 -23.01 -14.64 8.19
N ALA A 712 -23.15 -13.31 8.19
CA ALA A 712 -24.32 -12.58 8.71
C ALA A 712 -24.38 -11.19 8.06
#